data_AF-A0A960NV66-F1
#
_entry.id   AF-A0A960NV66-F1
#
_cell.length_a   1.000
_cell.length_b   1.000
_cell.length_c   1.000
_cell.angle_alpha   90.00
_cell.angle_beta   90.00
_cell.angle_gamma   90.00
#
_symmetry.space_group_name_H-M   'P 1'
#
loop_
_entity.id
_entity.type
_entity.pdbx_description
1 polymer ?
#
loop_
_entity_poly.entity_id
_entity_poly.type
_entity_poly.pdbx_seq_one_letter_code
_entity_poly.pdbx_strand_id
1 'polypeptide(L)'
;MFLRKLVVMAMTTALVSASDWSGAVNQDWSNAGNWSAGVPSPPVDARFNAIGGGSPNTINLDTPGSALSIIFNSFDNPQYIITPTVPANTLEINDKISFTDGGAHTINAALIYGGGSLVIQGIGVASNLTLTGDNTAVIGGMTINDVLLSISDDIQLGTPNTPVKMTGAGISGLNPTSSFALNRNIELGTTATSIIDIVNAGVTLTTNGSITETVGGAPLTKHGNGTLFINAPTTFTGLLTISEGIYSAATNTQLGGGPTLVLRGATLQARDSFSTNKELRLDPIPLVPNIEVLTGKSLTLTGTVADNAGAAQLNKTGGGTLLLNGINTYSGPTNVQEGILSVNSALPSIVNIAAGARLKGIGSTGAVTNDGIIAPGNSIGSMTVASYTHNAGATFELEINAAGAGDVLNVTNGATLNGGTLSVLATPGVYIPGTLYSFLVTGTGLTGTFGTVIENAPGDVQVNYLPLGAPTFAQLEILGAFIVAPNVGTLSGNARSVQNYLFSITPFPTDNPDFLNVITALLALSPEDYKKGLINLSPAQFGALAQQNLQKSITFSDPYVSSVEQRMWCDRCALLSPDKPKSCPTEAGQTTMWGTAIGQWLFQDSVEGQYGYRDSIYGISIGATHLFRNNLMLSGGFGYSYASLDWKQGKGEANTNTLYIAPSIGYSELNYFVNLLLQGGFNWHDVDRKIRYTGVSRTAHNTHMSYDLLARVDGGYKFRLLTSKTNRNMLFCYEIQ
;
A
#
# COMPACT_ATOMS: atom_id res chain seq x y z
N MET A 1 21.84 -81.87 -49.00
CA MET A 1 22.36 -82.20 -47.66
C MET A 1 21.59 -81.35 -46.65
N PHE A 2 20.65 -82.00 -45.96
CA PHE A 2 19.88 -81.63 -44.77
C PHE A 2 19.66 -80.16 -44.34
N LEU A 3 18.38 -79.79 -44.42
CA LEU A 3 17.66 -78.81 -43.59
C LEU A 3 17.92 -79.01 -42.08
N ARG A 4 18.23 -77.93 -41.36
CA ARG A 4 17.94 -77.80 -39.92
C ARG A 4 17.00 -76.64 -39.70
N LYS A 5 15.87 -76.97 -39.06
CA LYS A 5 14.73 -76.11 -38.72
C LYS A 5 15.15 -74.97 -37.79
N LEU A 6 14.80 -73.76 -38.19
CA LEU A 6 14.56 -72.62 -37.31
C LEU A 6 13.30 -72.95 -36.49
N VAL A 7 13.40 -73.02 -35.17
CA VAL A 7 12.23 -72.96 -34.29
C VAL A 7 11.83 -71.48 -34.24
N VAL A 8 10.91 -71.10 -35.11
CA VAL A 8 10.11 -69.89 -34.93
C VAL A 8 9.18 -70.20 -33.76
N MET A 9 9.52 -69.67 -32.59
CA MET A 9 8.58 -69.55 -31.48
C MET A 9 7.57 -68.48 -31.90
N ALA A 10 6.49 -68.91 -32.55
CA ALA A 10 5.31 -68.09 -32.71
C ALA A 10 4.80 -67.77 -31.29
N MET A 11 5.06 -66.56 -30.81
CA MET A 11 4.18 -65.96 -29.82
C MET A 11 2.85 -65.75 -30.52
N THR A 12 1.97 -66.74 -30.41
CA THR A 12 0.53 -66.50 -30.46
C THR A 12 0.25 -65.41 -29.44
N THR A 13 -0.11 -64.21 -29.90
CA THR A 13 -0.86 -63.27 -29.09
C THR A 13 -2.06 -64.05 -28.57
N ALA A 14 -2.12 -64.31 -27.25
CA ALA A 14 -3.34 -64.77 -26.64
C ALA A 14 -4.43 -63.78 -27.06
N LEU A 15 -5.48 -64.23 -27.76
CA LEU A 15 -6.66 -63.40 -27.92
C LEU A 15 -7.11 -63.04 -26.51
N VAL A 16 -7.03 -61.77 -26.15
CA VAL A 16 -7.73 -61.25 -24.97
C VAL A 16 -9.19 -61.61 -25.18
N SER A 17 -9.72 -62.49 -24.33
CA SER A 17 -11.12 -62.84 -24.36
C SER A 17 -11.92 -61.62 -23.91
N ALA A 18 -13.02 -61.33 -24.59
CA ALA A 18 -13.94 -60.26 -24.21
C ALA A 18 -15.29 -60.85 -23.83
N SER A 19 -15.98 -60.17 -22.91
CA SER A 19 -17.34 -60.48 -22.54
C SER A 19 -18.21 -59.25 -22.81
N ASP A 20 -19.20 -59.40 -23.67
CA ASP A 20 -20.07 -58.31 -24.12
C ASP A 20 -21.32 -58.22 -23.24
N TRP A 21 -21.63 -57.02 -22.79
CA TRP A 21 -22.85 -56.73 -22.04
C TRP A 21 -24.08 -56.83 -22.95
N SER A 22 -25.05 -57.63 -22.50
CA SER A 22 -26.35 -57.84 -23.15
C SER A 22 -27.53 -57.68 -22.17
N GLY A 23 -27.24 -57.31 -20.92
CA GLY A 23 -28.26 -57.04 -19.91
C GLY A 23 -29.14 -55.84 -20.25
N ALA A 24 -30.41 -55.90 -19.88
CA ALA A 24 -31.33 -54.77 -19.94
C ALA A 24 -30.93 -53.65 -18.96
N VAL A 25 -31.62 -52.51 -19.02
CA VAL A 25 -31.46 -51.41 -18.05
C VAL A 25 -31.72 -51.90 -16.62
N ASN A 26 -30.92 -51.44 -15.65
CA ASN A 26 -30.97 -51.79 -14.23
C ASN A 26 -30.69 -53.27 -13.92
N GLN A 27 -29.88 -53.93 -14.74
CA GLN A 27 -29.45 -55.30 -14.47
C GLN A 27 -28.11 -55.34 -13.73
N ASP A 28 -27.91 -56.44 -13.00
CA ASP A 28 -26.77 -56.63 -12.09
C ASP A 28 -25.52 -57.11 -12.84
N TRP A 29 -24.36 -56.54 -12.49
CA TRP A 29 -23.05 -56.87 -13.04
C TRP A 29 -22.68 -58.33 -12.76
N SER A 30 -23.02 -58.85 -11.56
CA SER A 30 -22.66 -60.19 -11.10
C SER A 30 -23.42 -61.33 -11.80
N ASN A 31 -24.51 -61.02 -12.53
CA ASN A 31 -25.30 -62.02 -13.23
C ASN A 31 -24.62 -62.43 -14.54
N ALA A 32 -24.05 -63.63 -14.57
CA ALA A 32 -23.37 -64.19 -15.75
C ALA A 32 -24.24 -64.22 -17.02
N GLY A 33 -25.57 -64.28 -16.90
CA GLY A 33 -26.49 -64.25 -18.04
C GLY A 33 -26.55 -62.91 -18.77
N ASN A 34 -26.07 -61.83 -18.15
CA ASN A 34 -25.98 -60.51 -18.78
C ASN A 34 -24.72 -60.36 -19.66
N TRP A 35 -23.85 -61.37 -19.70
CA TRP A 35 -22.53 -61.31 -20.30
C TRP A 35 -22.29 -62.45 -21.30
N SER A 36 -21.79 -62.15 -22.50
CA SER A 36 -21.61 -63.14 -23.58
C SER A 36 -20.61 -64.25 -23.27
N ALA A 37 -19.65 -64.00 -22.37
CA ALA A 37 -18.62 -64.95 -21.93
C ALA A 37 -18.54 -65.10 -20.40
N GLY A 38 -19.64 -64.84 -19.69
CA GLY A 38 -19.71 -64.81 -18.22
C GLY A 38 -19.19 -63.50 -17.62
N VAL A 39 -19.32 -63.35 -16.30
CA VAL A 39 -18.93 -62.11 -15.59
C VAL A 39 -17.44 -61.81 -15.86
N PRO A 40 -17.10 -60.60 -16.36
CA PRO A 40 -15.73 -60.22 -16.61
C PRO A 40 -14.87 -60.34 -15.34
N SER A 41 -13.63 -60.75 -15.54
CA SER A 41 -12.54 -60.72 -14.56
C SER A 41 -11.23 -60.81 -15.34
N PRO A 42 -10.13 -60.13 -14.94
CA PRO A 42 -8.85 -60.23 -15.62
C PRO A 42 -8.46 -61.69 -15.92
N PRO A 43 -8.02 -62.03 -17.16
CA PRO A 43 -7.63 -61.14 -18.26
C PRO A 43 -8.76 -60.80 -19.26
N VAL A 44 -10.04 -60.82 -18.85
CA VAL A 44 -11.19 -60.60 -19.75
C VAL A 44 -11.59 -59.12 -19.82
N ASP A 45 -11.80 -58.58 -21.03
CA ASP A 45 -12.39 -57.24 -21.23
C ASP A 45 -13.89 -57.24 -20.95
N ALA A 46 -14.39 -56.20 -20.30
CA ALA A 46 -15.82 -55.88 -20.23
C ALA A 46 -16.18 -54.93 -21.38
N ARG A 47 -17.02 -55.38 -22.32
CA ARG A 47 -17.38 -54.61 -23.51
C ARG A 47 -18.84 -54.24 -23.53
N PHE A 48 -19.14 -53.00 -23.89
CA PHE A 48 -20.48 -52.46 -23.97
C PHE A 48 -20.81 -52.12 -25.43
N ASN A 49 -21.36 -53.08 -26.17
CA ASN A 49 -21.56 -53.01 -27.63
C ASN A 49 -23.05 -52.91 -28.07
N ALA A 50 -23.99 -52.82 -27.13
CA ALA A 50 -25.40 -53.04 -27.43
C ALA A 50 -26.00 -52.01 -28.43
N ILE A 51 -26.87 -52.53 -29.29
CA ILE A 51 -27.66 -51.82 -30.32
C ILE A 51 -29.11 -51.81 -29.80
N GLY A 52 -29.59 -50.69 -29.25
CA GLY A 52 -31.00 -50.55 -28.88
C GLY A 52 -31.33 -49.63 -27.70
N GLY A 53 -31.87 -48.45 -28.02
CA GLY A 53 -32.96 -47.83 -27.25
C GLY A 53 -32.62 -46.71 -26.26
N GLY A 54 -32.37 -45.49 -26.77
CA GLY A 54 -32.91 -44.20 -26.28
C GLY A 54 -32.92 -43.80 -24.78
N SER A 55 -32.28 -44.50 -23.85
CA SER A 55 -32.23 -44.14 -22.42
C SER A 55 -30.90 -44.58 -21.78
N PRO A 56 -30.47 -43.96 -20.67
CA PRO A 56 -29.25 -44.39 -19.98
C PRO A 56 -29.36 -45.87 -19.55
N ASN A 57 -28.42 -46.68 -20.00
CA ASN A 57 -28.29 -48.08 -19.61
C ASN A 57 -27.56 -48.15 -18.27
N THR A 58 -28.31 -48.20 -17.17
CA THR A 58 -27.75 -48.37 -15.83
C THR A 58 -27.36 -49.82 -15.59
N ILE A 59 -26.11 -50.04 -15.19
CA ILE A 59 -25.57 -51.33 -14.73
C ILE A 59 -25.36 -51.24 -13.22
N ASN A 60 -26.03 -52.13 -12.50
CA ASN A 60 -25.93 -52.23 -11.04
C ASN A 60 -24.70 -53.04 -10.68
N LEU A 61 -23.73 -52.41 -10.04
CA LEU A 61 -22.60 -53.08 -9.42
C LEU A 61 -23.05 -53.56 -8.03
N ASP A 62 -23.68 -54.74 -8.02
CA ASP A 62 -24.31 -55.39 -6.86
C ASP A 62 -23.32 -56.12 -5.94
N THR A 63 -22.21 -56.56 -6.53
CA THR A 63 -20.99 -56.98 -5.83
C THR A 63 -19.80 -56.20 -6.41
N PRO A 64 -18.61 -56.18 -5.76
CA PRO A 64 -17.40 -55.70 -6.42
C PRO A 64 -17.20 -56.39 -7.78
N GLY A 65 -16.89 -55.60 -8.81
CA GLY A 65 -16.65 -56.08 -10.18
C GLY A 65 -15.19 -55.93 -10.56
N SER A 66 -14.74 -56.72 -11.53
CA SER A 66 -13.38 -56.62 -12.07
C SER A 66 -13.36 -56.83 -13.58
N ALA A 67 -12.40 -56.24 -14.28
CA ALA A 67 -12.16 -56.47 -15.70
C ALA A 67 -10.70 -56.17 -16.07
N LEU A 68 -10.21 -56.70 -17.18
CA LEU A 68 -8.95 -56.23 -17.76
C LEU A 68 -9.10 -54.77 -18.20
N SER A 69 -9.99 -54.54 -19.18
CA SER A 69 -10.37 -53.21 -19.65
C SER A 69 -11.88 -53.01 -19.60
N ILE A 70 -12.30 -51.74 -19.51
CA ILE A 70 -13.68 -51.31 -19.78
C ILE A 70 -13.71 -50.69 -21.17
N ILE A 71 -14.57 -51.21 -22.06
CA ILE A 71 -14.63 -50.76 -23.45
C ILE A 71 -16.07 -50.39 -23.81
N PHE A 72 -16.29 -49.11 -24.13
CA PHE A 72 -17.54 -48.61 -24.70
C PHE A 72 -17.38 -48.56 -26.22
N ASN A 73 -18.16 -49.38 -26.92
CA ASN A 73 -18.01 -49.61 -28.34
C ASN A 73 -19.36 -49.84 -29.03
N SER A 74 -20.18 -48.79 -29.09
CA SER A 74 -21.47 -48.83 -29.76
C SER A 74 -21.66 -47.72 -30.80
N PHE A 75 -22.09 -48.09 -32.01
CA PHE A 75 -22.32 -47.15 -33.11
C PHE A 75 -23.44 -46.13 -32.85
N ASP A 76 -24.36 -46.44 -31.92
CA ASP A 76 -25.53 -45.60 -31.61
C ASP A 76 -25.24 -44.58 -30.48
N ASN A 77 -24.01 -44.51 -29.98
CA ASN A 77 -23.58 -43.63 -28.87
C ASN A 77 -24.49 -43.67 -27.63
N PRO A 78 -24.80 -44.86 -27.08
CA PRO A 78 -25.63 -44.99 -25.88
C PRO A 78 -24.93 -44.38 -24.66
N GLN A 79 -25.71 -43.93 -23.68
CA GLN A 79 -25.20 -43.59 -22.37
C GLN A 79 -25.20 -44.85 -21.47
N TYR A 80 -24.06 -45.18 -20.86
CA TYR A 80 -23.96 -46.22 -19.84
C TYR A 80 -23.65 -45.61 -18.48
N ILE A 81 -24.31 -46.09 -17.43
CA ILE A 81 -24.10 -45.66 -16.05
C ILE A 81 -23.76 -46.89 -15.22
N ILE A 82 -22.49 -47.07 -14.86
CA ILE A 82 -22.08 -48.13 -13.92
C ILE A 82 -22.21 -47.57 -12.51
N THR A 83 -23.16 -48.09 -11.73
CA THR A 83 -23.49 -47.55 -10.41
C THR A 83 -23.43 -48.63 -9.33
N PRO A 84 -22.77 -48.39 -8.19
CA PRO A 84 -22.80 -49.31 -7.07
C PRO A 84 -24.18 -49.29 -6.40
N THR A 85 -24.73 -50.47 -6.11
CA THR A 85 -25.97 -50.57 -5.31
C THR A 85 -25.69 -50.45 -3.81
N VAL A 86 -24.43 -50.67 -3.41
CA VAL A 86 -23.92 -50.45 -2.04
C VAL A 86 -22.63 -49.62 -2.14
N PRO A 87 -22.44 -48.57 -1.33
CA PRO A 87 -21.29 -47.65 -1.45
C PRO A 87 -19.89 -48.32 -1.45
N ALA A 88 -19.76 -49.51 -0.86
CA ALA A 88 -18.50 -50.24 -0.78
C ALA A 88 -18.17 -51.05 -2.06
N ASN A 89 -19.10 -51.17 -3.01
CA ASN A 89 -18.86 -51.94 -4.23
C ASN A 89 -17.94 -51.15 -5.19
N THR A 90 -16.79 -51.73 -5.47
CA THR A 90 -15.71 -51.14 -6.28
C THR A 90 -15.60 -51.82 -7.64
N LEU A 91 -15.01 -51.12 -8.62
CA LEU A 91 -14.68 -51.67 -9.92
C LEU A 91 -13.15 -51.71 -10.10
N GLU A 92 -12.58 -52.93 -10.14
CA GLU A 92 -11.16 -53.15 -10.39
C GLU A 92 -10.87 -53.23 -11.89
N ILE A 93 -9.87 -52.48 -12.35
CA ILE A 93 -9.43 -52.41 -13.75
C ILE A 93 -7.93 -52.72 -13.78
N ASN A 94 -7.46 -53.50 -14.76
CA ASN A 94 -6.04 -53.92 -14.86
C ASN A 94 -5.29 -53.38 -16.08
N ASP A 95 -5.96 -52.69 -17.01
CA ASP A 95 -5.35 -52.07 -18.19
C ASP A 95 -5.88 -50.65 -18.43
N LYS A 96 -7.08 -50.49 -19.01
CA LYS A 96 -7.61 -49.18 -19.42
C LYS A 96 -9.12 -49.06 -19.44
N ILE A 97 -9.60 -47.82 -19.53
CA ILE A 97 -10.96 -47.48 -19.97
C ILE A 97 -10.85 -46.92 -21.38
N SER A 98 -11.62 -47.45 -22.34
CA SER A 98 -11.55 -46.98 -23.72
C SER A 98 -12.92 -46.81 -24.38
N PHE A 99 -12.98 -45.86 -25.30
CA PHE A 99 -14.17 -45.44 -26.03
C PHE A 99 -13.88 -45.49 -27.52
N THR A 100 -14.72 -46.18 -28.27
CA THR A 100 -14.82 -46.07 -29.74
C THR A 100 -16.15 -45.46 -30.17
N ASP A 101 -16.97 -45.05 -29.19
CA ASP A 101 -18.23 -44.35 -29.37
C ASP A 101 -18.17 -42.94 -28.75
N GLY A 102 -19.16 -42.11 -29.10
CA GLY A 102 -19.31 -40.74 -28.58
C GLY A 102 -20.32 -40.64 -27.44
N GLY A 103 -20.60 -41.74 -26.73
CA GLY A 103 -21.54 -41.74 -25.61
C GLY A 103 -21.02 -40.94 -24.41
N ALA A 104 -21.93 -40.36 -23.63
CA ALA A 104 -21.60 -39.67 -22.38
C ALA A 104 -21.70 -40.63 -21.20
N HIS A 105 -20.65 -41.40 -20.93
CA HIS A 105 -20.68 -42.47 -19.94
C HIS A 105 -20.43 -41.97 -18.52
N THR A 106 -20.91 -42.72 -17.54
CA THR A 106 -20.74 -42.41 -16.12
C THR A 106 -20.30 -43.65 -15.35
N ILE A 107 -19.27 -43.52 -14.53
CA ILE A 107 -18.88 -44.53 -13.54
C ILE A 107 -18.99 -43.88 -12.16
N ASN A 108 -20.00 -44.32 -11.41
CA ASN A 108 -20.23 -43.87 -10.05
C ASN A 108 -19.50 -44.73 -9.01
N ALA A 109 -19.03 -45.91 -9.40
CA ALA A 109 -18.27 -46.80 -8.54
C ALA A 109 -16.86 -46.27 -8.29
N ALA A 110 -16.33 -46.55 -7.09
CA ALA A 110 -14.91 -46.34 -6.79
C ALA A 110 -14.05 -47.27 -7.65
N LEU A 111 -13.05 -46.70 -8.33
CA LEU A 111 -12.12 -47.44 -9.18
C LEU A 111 -10.91 -47.93 -8.38
N ILE A 112 -10.47 -49.16 -8.67
CA ILE A 112 -9.22 -49.73 -8.17
C ILE A 112 -8.30 -50.00 -9.35
N TYR A 113 -7.06 -49.51 -9.29
CA TYR A 113 -6.03 -49.77 -10.30
C TYR A 113 -4.64 -49.75 -9.65
N GLY A 114 -4.02 -50.92 -9.58
CA GLY A 114 -2.70 -51.12 -8.95
C GLY A 114 -1.49 -50.93 -9.87
N GLY A 115 -1.71 -50.59 -11.15
CA GLY A 115 -0.67 -50.41 -12.15
C GLY A 115 0.02 -49.04 -12.11
N GLY A 116 0.56 -48.62 -13.25
CA GLY A 116 1.07 -47.26 -13.45
C GLY A 116 -0.07 -46.22 -13.51
N SER A 117 -0.12 -45.40 -14.54
CA SER A 117 -1.27 -44.51 -14.74
C SER A 117 -2.43 -45.28 -15.37
N LEU A 118 -3.65 -45.11 -14.85
CA LEU A 118 -4.86 -45.61 -15.49
C LEU A 118 -5.11 -44.80 -16.77
N VAL A 119 -5.15 -45.49 -17.91
CA VAL A 119 -5.37 -44.86 -19.22
C VAL A 119 -6.87 -44.77 -19.50
N ILE A 120 -7.34 -43.57 -19.82
CA ILE A 120 -8.70 -43.26 -20.27
C ILE A 120 -8.58 -42.76 -21.71
N GLN A 121 -9.04 -43.55 -22.69
CA GLN A 121 -8.70 -43.36 -24.10
C GLN A 121 -9.91 -43.35 -25.04
N GLY A 122 -10.14 -42.25 -25.74
CA GLY A 122 -10.99 -42.16 -26.92
C GLY A 122 -10.25 -42.57 -28.18
N ILE A 123 -10.94 -43.20 -29.12
CA ILE A 123 -10.38 -43.64 -30.41
C ILE A 123 -11.22 -43.05 -31.55
N GLY A 124 -10.73 -41.97 -32.15
CA GLY A 124 -11.31 -41.40 -33.38
C GLY A 124 -12.65 -40.65 -33.20
N VAL A 125 -13.18 -40.55 -31.98
CA VAL A 125 -14.44 -39.88 -31.65
C VAL A 125 -14.30 -39.06 -30.37
N ALA A 126 -15.00 -37.93 -30.29
CA ALA A 126 -15.05 -37.12 -29.07
C ALA A 126 -15.81 -37.89 -27.99
N SER A 127 -15.10 -38.25 -26.91
CA SER A 127 -15.60 -39.16 -25.87
C SER A 127 -15.71 -38.43 -24.54
N ASN A 128 -16.80 -38.67 -23.80
CA ASN A 128 -17.04 -38.05 -22.48
C ASN A 128 -17.17 -39.13 -21.41
N LEU A 129 -16.44 -38.96 -20.31
CA LEU A 129 -16.56 -39.82 -19.13
C LEU A 129 -16.82 -38.96 -17.91
N THR A 130 -17.83 -39.31 -17.10
CA THR A 130 -18.03 -38.75 -15.76
C THR A 130 -17.60 -39.75 -14.72
N LEU A 131 -16.70 -39.35 -13.83
CA LEU A 131 -16.32 -40.13 -12.65
C LEU A 131 -16.90 -39.46 -11.42
N THR A 132 -17.63 -40.20 -10.59
CA THR A 132 -18.15 -39.66 -9.32
C THR A 132 -17.62 -40.38 -8.08
N GLY A 133 -17.07 -41.58 -8.23
CA GLY A 133 -16.55 -42.40 -7.13
C GLY A 133 -15.25 -41.87 -6.53
N ASP A 134 -14.94 -42.30 -5.30
CA ASP A 134 -13.62 -42.12 -4.70
C ASP A 134 -12.62 -43.05 -5.40
N ASN A 135 -11.71 -42.48 -6.18
CA ASN A 135 -10.75 -43.23 -6.97
C ASN A 135 -9.36 -43.22 -6.34
N THR A 136 -9.22 -42.92 -5.05
CA THR A 136 -7.92 -42.86 -4.36
C THR A 136 -7.12 -44.17 -4.41
N ALA A 137 -7.76 -45.30 -4.73
CA ALA A 137 -7.13 -46.60 -5.00
C ALA A 137 -6.55 -46.77 -6.43
N VAL A 138 -6.60 -45.73 -7.27
CA VAL A 138 -5.85 -45.65 -8.54
C VAL A 138 -4.46 -45.05 -8.25
N ILE A 139 -3.45 -45.92 -8.12
CA ILE A 139 -2.19 -45.59 -7.42
C ILE A 139 -1.23 -44.74 -8.26
N GLY A 140 -1.19 -44.88 -9.59
CA GLY A 140 -0.28 -44.11 -10.45
C GLY A 140 -0.91 -42.93 -11.18
N GLY A 141 -2.08 -42.45 -10.74
CA GLY A 141 -2.81 -41.33 -11.36
C GLY A 141 -3.48 -41.70 -12.67
N MET A 142 -3.88 -40.71 -13.47
CA MET A 142 -4.66 -40.91 -14.70
C MET A 142 -4.01 -40.28 -15.92
N THR A 143 -4.10 -40.98 -17.05
CA THR A 143 -3.68 -40.50 -18.37
C THR A 143 -4.92 -40.41 -19.26
N ILE A 144 -5.24 -39.19 -19.69
CA ILE A 144 -6.41 -38.86 -20.50
C ILE A 144 -5.95 -38.68 -21.94
N ASN A 145 -6.52 -39.48 -22.84
CA ASN A 145 -6.25 -39.44 -24.27
C ASN A 145 -7.58 -39.28 -25.00
N ASP A 146 -7.79 -38.15 -25.66
CA ASP A 146 -8.93 -37.93 -26.56
C ASP A 146 -10.30 -38.06 -25.87
N VAL A 147 -10.34 -37.71 -24.58
CA VAL A 147 -11.52 -37.76 -23.71
C VAL A 147 -11.63 -36.45 -22.93
N LEU A 148 -12.86 -35.97 -22.75
CA LEU A 148 -13.18 -34.95 -21.74
C LEU A 148 -13.68 -35.63 -20.47
N LEU A 149 -12.87 -35.57 -19.42
CA LEU A 149 -13.14 -36.22 -18.14
C LEU A 149 -13.86 -35.27 -17.19
N SER A 150 -15.14 -35.53 -16.93
CA SER A 150 -15.96 -34.75 -16.01
C SER A 150 -15.79 -35.21 -14.56
N ILE A 151 -15.49 -34.26 -13.68
CA ILE A 151 -15.16 -34.49 -12.27
C ILE A 151 -15.73 -33.38 -11.38
N SER A 152 -15.91 -33.65 -10.11
CA SER A 152 -16.39 -32.74 -9.07
C SER A 152 -15.45 -32.65 -7.86
N ASP A 153 -14.42 -33.48 -7.79
CA ASP A 153 -13.45 -33.50 -6.69
C ASP A 153 -12.10 -34.09 -7.15
N ASP A 154 -11.01 -33.71 -6.49
CA ASP A 154 -9.66 -34.22 -6.76
C ASP A 154 -9.53 -35.73 -6.46
N ILE A 155 -10.33 -36.28 -5.54
CA ILE A 155 -10.33 -37.71 -5.21
C ILE A 155 -10.71 -38.61 -6.40
N GLN A 156 -11.40 -38.06 -7.40
CA GLN A 156 -11.81 -38.80 -8.59
C GLN A 156 -10.66 -39.03 -9.57
N LEU A 157 -9.50 -38.38 -9.38
CA LEU A 157 -8.35 -38.43 -10.27
C LEU A 157 -7.23 -39.37 -9.80
N GLY A 158 -7.49 -40.17 -8.77
CA GLY A 158 -6.53 -41.12 -8.23
C GLY A 158 -5.91 -40.67 -6.91
N THR A 159 -4.94 -41.46 -6.43
CA THR A 159 -4.18 -41.17 -5.21
C THR A 159 -3.66 -39.72 -5.22
N PRO A 160 -3.78 -38.96 -4.11
CA PRO A 160 -3.27 -37.58 -4.02
C PRO A 160 -1.83 -37.41 -4.50
N ASN A 161 -1.51 -36.24 -5.08
CA ASN A 161 -0.19 -35.88 -5.64
C ASN A 161 0.27 -36.67 -6.87
N THR A 162 -0.48 -37.65 -7.37
CA THR A 162 -0.18 -38.28 -8.66
C THR A 162 -0.63 -37.38 -9.81
N PRO A 163 0.19 -37.20 -10.86
CA PRO A 163 -0.12 -36.27 -11.93
C PRO A 163 -1.29 -36.77 -12.78
N VAL A 164 -2.02 -35.82 -13.37
CA VAL A 164 -3.00 -36.08 -14.43
C VAL A 164 -2.34 -35.73 -15.74
N LYS A 165 -2.24 -36.69 -16.65
CA LYS A 165 -1.58 -36.50 -17.94
C LYS A 165 -2.60 -36.33 -19.05
N MET A 166 -2.40 -35.38 -19.94
CA MET A 166 -3.23 -35.15 -21.12
C MET A 166 -2.37 -35.43 -22.35
N THR A 167 -2.54 -36.60 -22.99
CA THR A 167 -1.59 -37.08 -24.01
C THR A 167 -2.21 -37.56 -25.33
N GLY A 168 -3.49 -37.27 -25.56
CA GLY A 168 -4.18 -37.64 -26.80
C GLY A 168 -3.82 -36.74 -27.99
N ALA A 169 -4.09 -37.23 -29.21
CA ALA A 169 -3.84 -36.51 -30.46
C ALA A 169 -5.00 -35.57 -30.87
N GLY A 170 -6.16 -35.73 -30.25
CA GLY A 170 -7.34 -34.89 -30.26
C GLY A 170 -7.54 -34.16 -28.93
N ILE A 171 -8.81 -33.97 -28.51
CA ILE A 171 -9.15 -33.19 -27.31
C ILE A 171 -8.95 -34.06 -26.07
N SER A 172 -7.95 -33.73 -25.25
CA SER A 172 -7.74 -34.35 -23.94
C SER A 172 -7.97 -33.33 -22.85
N GLY A 173 -8.86 -33.58 -21.90
CA GLY A 173 -9.19 -32.53 -20.95
C GLY A 173 -9.94 -32.92 -19.69
N LEU A 174 -10.04 -31.94 -18.80
CA LEU A 174 -10.85 -31.99 -17.59
C LEU A 174 -12.08 -31.10 -17.76
N ASN A 175 -13.22 -31.57 -17.26
CA ASN A 175 -14.46 -30.82 -17.14
C ASN A 175 -14.93 -30.75 -15.67
N PRO A 176 -14.43 -29.78 -14.88
CA PRO A 176 -14.89 -29.54 -13.52
C PRO A 176 -16.38 -29.16 -13.48
N THR A 177 -17.18 -29.94 -12.77
CA THR A 177 -18.63 -29.76 -12.62
C THR A 177 -19.02 -29.03 -11.33
N SER A 178 -18.09 -28.91 -10.38
CA SER A 178 -18.20 -28.17 -9.11
C SER A 178 -16.88 -27.47 -8.78
N SER A 179 -16.90 -26.57 -7.78
CA SER A 179 -15.69 -25.86 -7.35
C SER A 179 -14.85 -26.73 -6.40
N PHE A 180 -13.58 -26.97 -6.76
CA PHE A 180 -12.61 -27.68 -5.93
C PHE A 180 -11.17 -27.29 -6.28
N ALA A 181 -10.22 -27.80 -5.50
CA ALA A 181 -8.79 -27.58 -5.72
C ALA A 181 -8.09 -28.86 -6.17
N LEU A 182 -7.35 -28.78 -7.27
CA LEU A 182 -6.39 -29.79 -7.71
C LEU A 182 -5.08 -29.62 -6.95
N ASN A 183 -4.77 -30.56 -6.08
CA ASN A 183 -3.52 -30.60 -5.29
C ASN A 183 -2.44 -31.45 -5.97
N ARG A 184 -2.55 -31.60 -7.29
CA ARG A 184 -1.68 -32.40 -8.13
C ARG A 184 -1.31 -31.64 -9.40
N ASN A 185 -0.25 -32.09 -10.05
CA ASN A 185 0.19 -31.50 -11.31
C ASN A 185 -0.70 -31.95 -12.48
N ILE A 186 -0.82 -31.07 -13.48
CA ILE A 186 -1.33 -31.42 -14.81
C ILE A 186 -0.12 -31.47 -15.74
N GLU A 187 0.07 -32.59 -16.43
CA GLU A 187 1.14 -32.80 -17.41
C GLU A 187 0.57 -32.83 -18.83
N LEU A 188 0.90 -31.83 -19.63
CA LEU A 188 0.53 -31.77 -21.05
C LEU A 188 1.54 -32.59 -21.85
N GLY A 189 1.11 -33.58 -22.62
CA GLY A 189 2.01 -34.52 -23.30
C GLY A 189 1.90 -34.60 -24.81
N THR A 190 1.15 -33.71 -25.44
CA THR A 190 1.09 -33.61 -26.90
C THR A 190 1.06 -32.16 -27.36
N THR A 191 1.36 -31.95 -28.63
CA THR A 191 1.13 -30.67 -29.32
C THR A 191 -0.32 -30.52 -29.78
N ALA A 192 -1.19 -31.49 -29.46
CA ALA A 192 -2.63 -31.41 -29.70
C ALA A 192 -3.33 -30.60 -28.61
N THR A 193 -4.64 -30.39 -28.73
CA THR A 193 -5.38 -29.48 -27.85
C THR A 193 -5.64 -30.12 -26.48
N SER A 194 -4.92 -29.65 -25.45
CA SER A 194 -5.29 -29.91 -24.07
C SER A 194 -6.30 -28.88 -23.59
N ILE A 195 -7.40 -29.31 -22.97
CA ILE A 195 -8.50 -28.43 -22.58
C ILE A 195 -8.83 -28.55 -21.08
N ILE A 196 -9.07 -27.42 -20.44
CA ILE A 196 -9.77 -27.33 -19.16
C ILE A 196 -11.08 -26.60 -19.46
N ASP A 197 -12.17 -27.36 -19.48
CA ASP A 197 -13.51 -26.86 -19.82
C ASP A 197 -14.34 -26.70 -18.55
N ILE A 198 -14.55 -25.46 -18.09
CA ILE A 198 -15.31 -25.18 -16.87
C ILE A 198 -16.64 -24.57 -17.30
N VAL A 199 -17.57 -25.42 -17.74
CA VAL A 199 -18.79 -25.00 -18.44
C VAL A 199 -19.64 -24.01 -17.63
N ASN A 200 -19.81 -24.27 -16.34
CA ASN A 200 -20.75 -23.53 -15.51
C ASN A 200 -20.14 -22.25 -14.93
N ALA A 201 -20.83 -21.13 -15.12
CA ALA A 201 -20.49 -19.88 -14.44
C ALA A 201 -20.55 -20.07 -12.91
N GLY A 202 -19.60 -19.46 -12.19
CA GLY A 202 -19.48 -19.59 -10.73
C GLY A 202 -18.72 -20.84 -10.25
N VAL A 203 -18.49 -21.83 -11.12
CA VAL A 203 -17.58 -22.95 -10.82
C VAL A 203 -16.13 -22.48 -10.94
N THR A 204 -15.31 -22.84 -9.95
CA THR A 204 -13.88 -22.53 -9.92
C THR A 204 -13.04 -23.79 -9.76
N LEU A 205 -12.17 -24.05 -10.73
CA LEU A 205 -11.08 -25.01 -10.56
C LEU A 205 -9.84 -24.27 -10.06
N THR A 206 -9.40 -24.60 -8.85
CA THR A 206 -8.13 -24.08 -8.31
C THR A 206 -6.99 -25.05 -8.59
N THR A 207 -5.93 -24.62 -9.27
CA THR A 207 -4.74 -25.46 -9.48
C THR A 207 -3.65 -25.11 -8.46
N ASN A 208 -3.53 -25.93 -7.41
CA ASN A 208 -2.44 -25.85 -6.44
C ASN A 208 -1.19 -26.58 -6.90
N GLY A 209 -1.31 -27.57 -7.79
CA GLY A 209 -0.18 -28.13 -8.52
C GLY A 209 0.14 -27.36 -9.79
N SER A 210 1.37 -27.54 -10.30
CA SER A 210 1.84 -26.89 -11.52
C SER A 210 1.21 -27.51 -12.77
N ILE A 211 0.99 -26.69 -13.79
CA ILE A 211 0.75 -27.17 -15.16
C ILE A 211 2.09 -27.19 -15.88
N THR A 212 2.54 -28.38 -16.26
CA THR A 212 3.82 -28.64 -16.92
C THR A 212 3.60 -29.30 -18.27
N GLU A 213 4.66 -29.46 -19.05
CA GLU A 213 4.62 -30.24 -20.28
C GLU A 213 5.69 -31.32 -20.28
N THR A 214 5.40 -32.44 -20.92
CA THR A 214 6.36 -33.52 -21.19
C THR A 214 6.88 -33.45 -22.63
N VAL A 215 6.16 -32.75 -23.51
CA VAL A 215 6.55 -32.43 -24.89
C VAL A 215 6.55 -30.92 -25.04
N GLY A 216 7.67 -30.34 -25.48
CA GLY A 216 7.82 -28.91 -25.67
C GLY A 216 6.78 -28.34 -26.64
N GLY A 217 6.13 -27.24 -26.27
CA GLY A 217 5.14 -26.56 -27.11
C GLY A 217 3.70 -27.06 -26.96
N ALA A 218 3.39 -27.82 -25.90
CA ALA A 218 2.04 -28.32 -25.66
C ALA A 218 1.07 -27.17 -25.33
N PRO A 219 -0.03 -26.97 -26.10
CA PRO A 219 -0.96 -25.88 -25.87
C PRO A 219 -1.93 -26.19 -24.74
N LEU A 220 -2.43 -25.14 -24.07
CA LEU A 220 -3.50 -25.22 -23.08
C LEU A 220 -4.65 -24.31 -23.50
N THR A 221 -5.86 -24.86 -23.53
CA THR A 221 -7.10 -24.09 -23.74
C THR A 221 -7.93 -24.06 -22.47
N LYS A 222 -8.22 -22.86 -21.97
CA LYS A 222 -9.27 -22.62 -20.98
C LYS A 222 -10.58 -22.31 -21.70
N HIS A 223 -11.58 -23.18 -21.53
CA HIS A 223 -12.92 -23.06 -22.09
C HIS A 223 -14.00 -23.04 -20.98
N GLY A 224 -15.24 -22.71 -21.33
CA GLY A 224 -16.39 -22.61 -20.44
C GLY A 224 -16.43 -21.35 -19.59
N ASN A 225 -17.62 -20.99 -19.10
CA ASN A 225 -17.88 -19.72 -18.42
C ASN A 225 -17.31 -19.61 -16.99
N GLY A 226 -16.84 -20.71 -16.40
CA GLY A 226 -16.26 -20.74 -15.07
C GLY A 226 -14.83 -20.21 -14.99
N THR A 227 -14.25 -20.29 -13.79
CA THR A 227 -12.94 -19.72 -13.46
C THR A 227 -11.88 -20.81 -13.33
N LEU A 228 -10.78 -20.65 -14.08
CA LEU A 228 -9.54 -21.37 -13.81
C LEU A 228 -8.64 -20.48 -12.96
N PHE A 229 -8.48 -20.83 -11.68
CA PHE A 229 -7.67 -20.11 -10.72
C PHE A 229 -6.31 -20.77 -10.58
N ILE A 230 -5.25 -20.10 -11.06
CA ILE A 230 -3.90 -20.66 -11.04
C ILE A 230 -3.17 -20.20 -9.79
N ASN A 231 -2.82 -21.13 -8.90
CA ASN A 231 -2.09 -20.83 -7.67
C ASN A 231 -0.58 -21.12 -7.80
N ALA A 232 -0.21 -22.28 -8.34
CA ALA A 232 1.19 -22.63 -8.59
C ALA A 232 1.72 -22.07 -9.94
N PRO A 233 3.03 -21.80 -10.04
CA PRO A 233 3.66 -21.49 -11.33
C PRO A 233 3.46 -22.61 -12.35
N THR A 234 3.43 -22.24 -13.62
CA THR A 234 3.26 -23.16 -14.77
C THR A 234 4.48 -23.07 -15.68
N THR A 235 4.83 -24.15 -16.38
CA THR A 235 6.05 -24.22 -17.20
C THR A 235 5.83 -24.65 -18.65
N PHE A 236 4.59 -24.96 -19.05
CA PHE A 236 4.29 -25.30 -20.44
C PHE A 236 4.69 -24.17 -21.39
N THR A 237 5.30 -24.50 -22.53
CA THR A 237 5.84 -23.52 -23.49
C THR A 237 4.96 -23.31 -24.71
N GLY A 238 3.90 -24.12 -24.85
CA GLY A 238 2.91 -23.95 -25.91
C GLY A 238 1.99 -22.74 -25.71
N LEU A 239 1.08 -22.59 -26.67
CA LEU A 239 0.10 -21.51 -26.69
C LEU A 239 -0.90 -21.64 -25.53
N LEU A 240 -1.08 -20.58 -24.75
CA LEU A 240 -2.23 -20.45 -23.86
C LEU A 240 -3.38 -19.78 -24.63
N THR A 241 -4.52 -20.46 -24.73
CA THR A 241 -5.75 -19.89 -25.29
C THR A 241 -6.80 -19.81 -24.19
N ILE A 242 -7.35 -18.62 -23.98
CA ILE A 242 -8.49 -18.41 -23.07
C ILE A 242 -9.69 -18.07 -23.95
N SER A 243 -10.56 -19.04 -24.18
CA SER A 243 -11.71 -18.89 -25.06
C SER A 243 -12.96 -18.43 -24.35
N GLU A 244 -13.18 -18.84 -23.10
CA GLU A 244 -14.36 -18.44 -22.32
C GLU A 244 -14.05 -18.35 -20.82
N GLY A 245 -14.91 -17.62 -20.09
CA GLY A 245 -14.84 -17.47 -18.65
C GLY A 245 -13.61 -16.68 -18.18
N ILE A 246 -13.08 -17.05 -17.01
CA ILE A 246 -11.98 -16.32 -16.35
C ILE A 246 -10.75 -17.22 -16.23
N TYR A 247 -9.59 -16.70 -16.64
CA TYR A 247 -8.28 -17.20 -16.25
C TYR A 247 -7.67 -16.24 -15.21
N SER A 248 -7.48 -16.69 -13.98
CA SER A 248 -7.05 -15.82 -12.86
C SER A 248 -5.59 -16.10 -12.46
N ALA A 249 -4.73 -15.09 -12.61
CA ALA A 249 -3.29 -15.14 -12.36
C ALA A 249 -2.79 -13.95 -11.53
N ALA A 250 -1.80 -14.19 -10.68
CA ALA A 250 -1.06 -13.22 -9.87
C ALA A 250 0.38 -12.97 -10.34
N THR A 251 0.94 -13.83 -11.18
CA THR A 251 2.32 -13.68 -11.69
C THR A 251 2.42 -14.06 -13.17
N ASN A 252 3.47 -13.58 -13.83
CA ASN A 252 3.76 -13.94 -15.23
C ASN A 252 4.01 -15.45 -15.42
N THR A 253 4.58 -16.12 -14.42
CA THR A 253 4.86 -17.58 -14.49
C THR A 253 3.58 -18.42 -14.44
N GLN A 254 2.45 -17.85 -14.03
CA GLN A 254 1.15 -18.52 -14.06
C GLN A 254 0.45 -18.39 -15.42
N LEU A 255 1.03 -17.69 -16.40
CA LEU A 255 0.54 -17.59 -17.78
C LEU A 255 1.25 -18.56 -18.73
N GLY A 256 1.97 -19.55 -18.22
CA GLY A 256 2.85 -20.44 -18.99
C GLY A 256 4.25 -19.88 -19.25
N GLY A 257 5.14 -20.72 -19.77
CA GLY A 257 6.45 -20.35 -20.30
C GLY A 257 6.43 -19.88 -21.76
N GLY A 258 5.34 -20.14 -22.50
CA GLY A 258 5.21 -19.81 -23.92
C GLY A 258 5.17 -18.32 -24.23
N PRO A 259 5.58 -17.88 -25.42
CA PRO A 259 5.70 -16.46 -25.74
C PRO A 259 4.35 -15.78 -26.05
N THR A 260 3.29 -16.55 -26.32
CA THR A 260 2.02 -16.02 -26.85
C THR A 260 0.84 -16.48 -26.01
N LEU A 261 -0.09 -15.55 -25.78
CA LEU A 261 -1.40 -15.75 -25.17
C LEU A 261 -2.49 -15.29 -26.15
N VAL A 262 -3.57 -16.05 -26.29
CA VAL A 262 -4.76 -15.65 -27.06
C VAL A 262 -5.96 -15.46 -26.13
N LEU A 263 -6.62 -14.32 -26.23
CA LEU A 263 -7.94 -14.07 -25.63
C LEU A 263 -9.00 -14.13 -26.73
N ARG A 264 -9.88 -15.13 -26.69
CA ARG A 264 -10.98 -15.30 -27.64
C ARG A 264 -12.33 -14.95 -27.02
N GLY A 265 -12.41 -13.74 -26.50
CA GLY A 265 -13.62 -13.26 -25.84
C GLY A 265 -13.77 -13.61 -24.36
N ALA A 266 -12.68 -14.06 -23.73
CA ALA A 266 -12.62 -14.36 -22.31
C ALA A 266 -12.00 -13.24 -21.48
N THR A 267 -11.93 -13.47 -20.16
CA THR A 267 -11.28 -12.57 -19.20
C THR A 267 -9.94 -13.13 -18.73
N LEU A 268 -8.87 -12.36 -18.94
CA LEU A 268 -7.65 -12.50 -18.14
C LEU A 268 -7.78 -11.62 -16.89
N GLN A 269 -7.81 -12.24 -15.72
CA GLN A 269 -7.86 -11.54 -14.44
C GLN A 269 -6.47 -11.49 -13.80
N ALA A 270 -5.94 -10.29 -13.62
CA ALA A 270 -4.75 -10.02 -12.82
C ALA A 270 -5.15 -9.75 -11.36
N ARG A 271 -4.92 -10.76 -10.51
CA ARG A 271 -5.24 -10.72 -9.06
C ARG A 271 -4.10 -10.16 -8.19
N ASP A 272 -2.92 -9.95 -8.77
CA ASP A 272 -1.80 -9.24 -8.13
C ASP A 272 -1.03 -8.39 -9.17
N SER A 273 -0.06 -7.60 -8.72
CA SER A 273 0.72 -6.74 -9.58
C SER A 273 1.88 -7.48 -10.26
N PHE A 274 1.89 -7.53 -11.59
CA PHE A 274 2.99 -8.13 -12.36
C PHE A 274 3.12 -7.57 -13.78
N SER A 275 4.24 -7.89 -14.43
CA SER A 275 4.51 -7.54 -15.83
C SER A 275 4.65 -8.78 -16.68
N THR A 276 4.20 -8.71 -17.93
CA THR A 276 4.40 -9.79 -18.92
C THR A 276 4.89 -9.23 -20.25
N ASN A 277 5.88 -9.91 -20.82
CA ASN A 277 6.42 -9.65 -22.16
C ASN A 277 5.82 -10.56 -23.23
N LYS A 278 4.81 -11.36 -22.88
CA LYS A 278 4.12 -12.23 -23.83
C LYS A 278 3.39 -11.41 -24.88
N GLU A 279 3.37 -11.91 -26.11
CA GLU A 279 2.47 -11.40 -27.14
C GLU A 279 1.03 -11.75 -26.73
N LEU A 280 0.17 -10.73 -26.66
CA LEU A 280 -1.25 -10.89 -26.43
C LEU A 280 -1.99 -10.74 -27.76
N ARG A 281 -2.64 -11.81 -28.21
CA ARG A 281 -3.46 -11.81 -29.42
C ARG A 281 -4.93 -11.78 -29.05
N LEU A 282 -5.66 -10.81 -29.59
CA LEU A 282 -7.07 -10.56 -29.31
C LEU A 282 -7.94 -11.12 -30.46
N ASP A 283 -8.92 -11.96 -30.16
CA ASP A 283 -9.84 -12.51 -31.15
C ASP A 283 -11.28 -11.99 -30.87
N PRO A 284 -11.94 -11.31 -31.81
CA PRO A 284 -13.22 -10.61 -31.62
C PRO A 284 -14.46 -11.52 -31.56
N ILE A 285 -14.34 -12.83 -31.81
CA ILE A 285 -15.50 -13.73 -31.98
C ILE A 285 -15.35 -14.94 -31.04
N PRO A 286 -16.39 -15.36 -30.28
CA PRO A 286 -17.77 -14.83 -30.25
C PRO A 286 -18.03 -13.74 -29.20
N LEU A 287 -17.08 -13.50 -28.28
CA LEU A 287 -17.20 -12.56 -27.17
C LEU A 287 -16.05 -11.53 -27.22
N VAL A 288 -16.15 -10.46 -26.42
CA VAL A 288 -15.13 -9.40 -26.38
C VAL A 288 -14.02 -9.76 -25.39
N PRO A 289 -12.73 -9.71 -25.78
CA PRO A 289 -11.60 -9.86 -24.85
C PRO A 289 -11.64 -8.85 -23.69
N ASN A 290 -11.51 -9.36 -22.46
CA ASN A 290 -11.43 -8.53 -21.25
C ASN A 290 -10.09 -8.74 -20.54
N ILE A 291 -9.52 -7.64 -20.06
CA ILE A 291 -8.46 -7.65 -19.06
C ILE A 291 -9.02 -7.02 -17.80
N GLU A 292 -9.20 -7.84 -16.78
CA GLU A 292 -9.62 -7.41 -15.46
C GLU A 292 -8.38 -7.25 -14.57
N VAL A 293 -8.19 -6.07 -13.98
CA VAL A 293 -7.13 -5.84 -12.99
C VAL A 293 -7.79 -5.49 -11.67
N LEU A 294 -7.53 -6.28 -10.62
CA LEU A 294 -8.16 -6.06 -9.31
C LEU A 294 -7.71 -4.74 -8.67
N THR A 295 -8.57 -4.19 -7.80
CA THR A 295 -8.33 -2.91 -7.11
C THR A 295 -6.98 -2.87 -6.40
N GLY A 296 -6.24 -1.79 -6.60
CA GLY A 296 -4.90 -1.60 -6.03
C GLY A 296 -3.78 -2.44 -6.68
N LYS A 297 -4.09 -3.19 -7.75
CA LYS A 297 -3.12 -3.98 -8.52
C LYS A 297 -2.79 -3.35 -9.86
N SER A 298 -1.70 -3.81 -10.47
CA SER A 298 -1.28 -3.38 -11.80
C SER A 298 -0.83 -4.53 -12.70
N LEU A 299 -1.34 -4.56 -13.94
CA LEU A 299 -0.82 -5.43 -15.00
C LEU A 299 -0.07 -4.58 -16.02
N THR A 300 1.22 -4.85 -16.23
CA THR A 300 2.01 -4.20 -17.28
C THR A 300 2.23 -5.13 -18.46
N LEU A 301 1.72 -4.74 -19.63
CA LEU A 301 1.98 -5.43 -20.89
C LEU A 301 3.15 -4.74 -21.59
N THR A 302 4.27 -5.45 -21.70
CA THR A 302 5.47 -5.01 -22.44
C THR A 302 5.64 -5.75 -23.77
N GLY A 303 4.96 -6.89 -23.95
CA GLY A 303 4.87 -7.59 -25.23
C GLY A 303 3.93 -6.90 -26.22
N THR A 304 3.92 -7.37 -27.46
CA THR A 304 3.01 -6.86 -28.49
C THR A 304 1.56 -7.22 -28.16
N VAL A 305 0.64 -6.26 -28.27
CA VAL A 305 -0.81 -6.52 -28.29
C VAL A 305 -1.31 -6.38 -29.71
N ALA A 306 -1.84 -7.45 -30.28
CA ALA A 306 -2.20 -7.52 -31.69
C ALA A 306 -3.55 -8.20 -31.90
N ASP A 307 -4.15 -7.95 -33.06
CA ASP A 307 -5.30 -8.72 -33.53
C ASP A 307 -4.86 -10.16 -33.86
N ASN A 308 -5.61 -11.16 -33.37
CA ASN A 308 -5.48 -12.55 -33.80
C ASN A 308 -6.13 -12.73 -35.17
N ALA A 309 -7.34 -12.19 -35.34
CA ALA A 309 -8.11 -12.19 -36.58
C ALA A 309 -9.14 -11.04 -36.55
N GLY A 310 -9.17 -10.21 -37.60
CA GLY A 310 -10.09 -9.06 -37.65
C GLY A 310 -9.81 -8.00 -36.59
N ALA A 311 -10.57 -6.91 -36.58
CA ALA A 311 -10.42 -5.84 -35.60
C ALA A 311 -11.00 -6.26 -34.24
N ALA A 312 -10.15 -6.51 -33.24
CA ALA A 312 -10.56 -6.95 -31.91
C ALA A 312 -10.71 -5.78 -30.94
N GLN A 313 -11.86 -5.73 -30.25
CA GLN A 313 -12.08 -4.83 -29.13
C GLN A 313 -11.35 -5.33 -27.88
N LEU A 314 -10.81 -4.41 -27.07
CA LEU A 314 -10.27 -4.70 -25.75
C LEU A 314 -11.07 -3.97 -24.68
N ASN A 315 -11.62 -4.71 -23.72
CA ASN A 315 -12.21 -4.12 -22.51
C ASN A 315 -11.20 -4.15 -21.36
N LYS A 316 -10.97 -3.00 -20.73
CA LYS A 316 -10.29 -2.89 -19.44
C LYS A 316 -11.34 -2.78 -18.33
N THR A 317 -11.37 -3.78 -17.46
CA THR A 317 -12.28 -3.88 -16.29
C THR A 317 -11.50 -3.99 -14.98
N GLY A 318 -12.22 -3.94 -13.84
CA GLY A 318 -11.64 -3.95 -12.50
C GLY A 318 -10.98 -2.61 -12.11
N GLY A 319 -11.01 -2.29 -10.82
CA GLY A 319 -10.52 -1.01 -10.28
C GLY A 319 -9.00 -0.79 -10.34
N GLY A 320 -8.21 -1.78 -10.79
CA GLY A 320 -6.76 -1.69 -10.91
C GLY A 320 -6.27 -0.99 -12.19
N THR A 321 -4.95 -0.98 -12.37
CA THR A 321 -4.28 -0.30 -13.50
C THR A 321 -3.79 -1.29 -14.56
N LEU A 322 -4.17 -1.09 -15.81
CA LEU A 322 -3.54 -1.73 -16.97
C LEU A 322 -2.55 -0.75 -17.62
N LEU A 323 -1.30 -1.15 -17.76
CA LEU A 323 -0.25 -0.38 -18.41
C LEU A 323 0.09 -1.00 -19.77
N LEU A 324 -0.13 -0.25 -20.85
CA LEU A 324 0.25 -0.60 -22.21
C LEU A 324 1.59 0.07 -22.54
N ASN A 325 2.68 -0.63 -22.26
CA ASN A 325 4.05 -0.15 -22.48
C ASN A 325 4.71 -0.78 -23.71
N GLY A 326 4.16 -1.90 -24.22
CA GLY A 326 4.62 -2.56 -25.44
C GLY A 326 4.14 -1.91 -26.73
N ILE A 327 4.35 -2.62 -27.85
CA ILE A 327 3.82 -2.26 -29.17
C ILE A 327 2.35 -2.67 -29.23
N ASN A 328 1.44 -1.76 -29.61
CA ASN A 328 0.03 -2.07 -29.79
C ASN A 328 -0.32 -1.91 -31.28
N THR A 329 -0.80 -2.97 -31.92
CA THR A 329 -1.17 -2.99 -33.34
C THR A 329 -2.63 -3.40 -33.59
N TYR A 330 -3.36 -3.82 -32.55
CA TYR A 330 -4.78 -4.13 -32.67
C TYR A 330 -5.58 -2.88 -33.07
N SER A 331 -6.61 -3.11 -33.90
CA SER A 331 -7.33 -2.06 -34.61
C SER A 331 -8.75 -1.82 -34.10
N GLY A 332 -9.32 -2.74 -33.31
CA GLY A 332 -10.60 -2.53 -32.65
C GLY A 332 -10.48 -1.65 -31.40
N PRO A 333 -11.60 -1.07 -30.91
CA PRO A 333 -11.59 -0.05 -29.86
C PRO A 333 -11.10 -0.59 -28.51
N THR A 334 -10.52 0.29 -27.70
CA THR A 334 -10.21 0.05 -26.29
C THR A 334 -11.25 0.73 -25.40
N ASN A 335 -12.06 -0.06 -24.71
CA ASN A 335 -13.06 0.45 -23.78
C ASN A 335 -12.52 0.35 -22.35
N VAL A 336 -12.28 1.50 -21.73
CA VAL A 336 -11.91 1.59 -20.31
C VAL A 336 -13.19 1.67 -19.51
N GLN A 337 -13.66 0.52 -19.01
CA GLN A 337 -14.91 0.42 -18.26
C GLN A 337 -14.71 0.73 -16.79
N GLU A 338 -13.58 0.31 -16.21
CA GLU A 338 -13.22 0.53 -14.81
C GLU A 338 -11.71 0.70 -14.61
N GLY A 339 -11.35 1.37 -13.51
CA GLY A 339 -9.96 1.55 -13.09
C GLY A 339 -9.19 2.46 -14.04
N ILE A 340 -7.91 2.16 -14.24
CA ILE A 340 -6.98 3.02 -14.97
C ILE A 340 -6.40 2.28 -16.18
N LEU A 341 -6.45 2.91 -17.35
CA LEU A 341 -5.62 2.59 -18.50
C LEU A 341 -4.47 3.60 -18.58
N SER A 342 -3.23 3.13 -18.49
CA SER A 342 -2.02 3.94 -18.69
C SER A 342 -1.37 3.58 -20.03
N VAL A 343 -1.31 4.55 -20.93
CA VAL A 343 -0.71 4.38 -22.27
C VAL A 343 0.61 5.15 -22.32
N ASN A 344 1.74 4.44 -22.36
CA ASN A 344 3.08 5.06 -22.44
C ASN A 344 3.76 4.84 -23.79
N SER A 345 3.10 4.12 -24.70
CA SER A 345 3.55 3.84 -26.08
C SER A 345 2.45 4.24 -27.08
N ALA A 346 2.61 3.91 -28.36
CA ALA A 346 1.55 4.13 -29.34
C ALA A 346 0.41 3.11 -29.19
N LEU A 347 -0.83 3.60 -29.21
CA LEU A 347 -2.07 2.85 -29.27
C LEU A 347 -2.95 3.42 -30.40
N PRO A 348 -2.82 2.95 -31.65
CA PRO A 348 -3.57 3.52 -32.78
C PRO A 348 -5.10 3.44 -32.66
N SER A 349 -5.59 2.55 -31.79
CA SER A 349 -7.00 2.31 -31.54
C SER A 349 -7.74 3.51 -30.92
N ILE A 350 -9.05 3.58 -31.19
CA ILE A 350 -10.00 4.47 -30.51
C ILE A 350 -10.07 4.07 -29.03
N VAL A 351 -10.12 5.06 -28.14
CA VAL A 351 -10.30 4.82 -26.70
C VAL A 351 -11.60 5.45 -26.21
N ASN A 352 -12.47 4.64 -25.61
CA ASN A 352 -13.67 5.12 -24.92
C ASN A 352 -13.48 4.98 -23.42
N ILE A 353 -13.62 6.08 -22.68
CA ILE A 353 -13.45 6.11 -21.23
C ILE A 353 -14.83 6.19 -20.61
N ALA A 354 -15.27 5.13 -19.92
CA ALA A 354 -16.54 5.11 -19.23
C ALA A 354 -16.52 5.98 -17.95
N ALA A 355 -17.70 6.35 -17.46
CA ALA A 355 -17.84 7.04 -16.19
C ALA A 355 -17.17 6.25 -15.05
N GLY A 356 -16.34 6.91 -14.23
CA GLY A 356 -15.57 6.29 -13.16
C GLY A 356 -14.26 5.62 -13.59
N ALA A 357 -13.99 5.51 -14.89
CA ALA A 357 -12.71 5.04 -15.43
C ALA A 357 -11.76 6.21 -15.74
N ARG A 358 -10.48 5.89 -15.91
CA ARG A 358 -9.42 6.89 -16.16
C ARG A 358 -8.45 6.46 -17.26
N LEU A 359 -8.15 7.39 -18.17
CA LEU A 359 -7.02 7.30 -19.10
C LEU A 359 -5.89 8.22 -18.64
N LYS A 360 -4.65 7.71 -18.65
CA LYS A 360 -3.44 8.51 -18.41
C LYS A 360 -2.24 8.03 -19.24
N GLY A 361 -1.11 8.68 -19.07
CA GLY A 361 0.18 8.26 -19.62
C GLY A 361 0.75 9.27 -20.62
N ILE A 362 1.95 8.98 -21.12
CA ILE A 362 2.73 9.87 -21.98
C ILE A 362 2.70 9.48 -23.48
N GLY A 363 1.96 8.44 -23.81
CA GLY A 363 1.93 7.85 -25.15
C GLY A 363 1.01 8.58 -26.13
N SER A 364 0.70 7.89 -27.22
CA SER A 364 -0.26 8.36 -28.22
C SER A 364 -1.45 7.39 -28.35
N THR A 365 -2.64 7.93 -28.61
CA THR A 365 -3.83 7.13 -28.89
C THR A 365 -4.55 7.55 -30.18
N GLY A 366 -5.49 6.74 -30.65
CA GLY A 366 -6.47 7.14 -31.67
C GLY A 366 -7.43 8.22 -31.17
N ALA A 367 -8.68 8.20 -31.67
CA ALA A 367 -9.70 9.11 -31.17
C ALA A 367 -10.09 8.76 -29.72
N VAL A 368 -10.27 9.76 -28.87
CA VAL A 368 -10.70 9.57 -27.47
C VAL A 368 -12.09 10.15 -27.27
N THR A 369 -13.02 9.32 -26.79
CA THR A 369 -14.30 9.76 -26.23
C THR A 369 -14.21 9.62 -24.71
N ASN A 370 -14.35 10.75 -24.01
CA ASN A 370 -14.23 10.80 -22.56
C ASN A 370 -15.61 11.01 -21.92
N ASP A 371 -16.10 9.99 -21.21
CA ASP A 371 -17.21 10.04 -20.24
C ASP A 371 -16.74 9.85 -18.79
N GLY A 372 -15.44 9.64 -18.58
CA GLY A 372 -14.78 9.44 -17.29
C GLY A 372 -13.73 10.50 -17.02
N ILE A 373 -12.49 10.09 -16.74
CA ILE A 373 -11.37 10.99 -16.47
C ILE A 373 -10.28 10.82 -17.54
N ILE A 374 -9.80 11.92 -18.10
CA ILE A 374 -8.51 11.96 -18.79
C ILE A 374 -7.50 12.77 -17.96
N ALA A 375 -6.32 12.21 -17.75
CA ALA A 375 -5.23 12.84 -17.03
C ALA A 375 -3.93 12.67 -17.84
N PRO A 376 -3.64 13.59 -18.77
CA PRO A 376 -2.48 13.48 -19.64
C PRO A 376 -1.18 13.39 -18.85
N GLY A 377 -0.23 12.59 -19.32
CA GLY A 377 1.09 12.47 -18.73
C GLY A 377 1.22 11.47 -17.58
N ASN A 378 2.42 11.45 -17.01
CA ASN A 378 2.74 10.80 -15.74
C ASN A 378 3.05 11.85 -14.67
N SER A 379 2.37 13.02 -14.75
CA SER A 379 2.26 14.01 -13.68
C SER A 379 3.59 14.69 -13.31
N ILE A 380 4.07 15.74 -13.97
CA ILE A 380 3.50 16.50 -15.09
C ILE A 380 4.00 15.95 -16.44
N GLY A 381 3.18 15.91 -17.48
CA GLY A 381 3.61 15.49 -18.82
C GLY A 381 2.62 15.75 -19.94
N SER A 382 2.87 15.14 -21.11
CA SER A 382 2.02 15.31 -22.28
C SER A 382 1.55 13.98 -22.85
N MET A 383 0.33 13.94 -23.38
CA MET A 383 -0.25 12.83 -24.14
C MET A 383 -0.71 13.31 -25.51
N THR A 384 -0.65 12.46 -26.54
CA THR A 384 -1.16 12.78 -27.88
C THR A 384 -2.37 11.91 -28.24
N VAL A 385 -3.40 12.49 -28.84
CA VAL A 385 -4.60 11.78 -29.30
C VAL A 385 -4.98 12.23 -30.71
N ALA A 386 -5.61 11.36 -31.49
CA ALA A 386 -5.99 11.70 -32.86
C ALA A 386 -7.12 12.73 -32.89
N SER A 387 -8.21 12.51 -32.14
CA SER A 387 -9.31 13.46 -31.93
C SER A 387 -9.76 13.36 -30.48
N TYR A 388 -10.39 14.40 -29.95
CA TYR A 388 -10.86 14.40 -28.55
C TYR A 388 -12.30 14.87 -28.44
N THR A 389 -13.15 14.07 -27.78
CA THR A 389 -14.50 14.47 -27.37
C THR A 389 -14.60 14.38 -25.85
N HIS A 390 -14.90 15.50 -25.21
CA HIS A 390 -15.11 15.61 -23.76
C HIS A 390 -16.59 15.81 -23.47
N ASN A 391 -17.25 14.78 -22.94
CA ASN A 391 -18.69 14.82 -22.68
C ASN A 391 -19.03 15.56 -21.38
N ALA A 392 -20.30 15.96 -21.23
CA ALA A 392 -20.76 16.79 -20.11
C ALA A 392 -20.52 16.17 -18.71
N GLY A 393 -20.48 14.84 -18.61
CA GLY A 393 -20.22 14.12 -17.36
C GLY A 393 -18.73 13.82 -17.08
N ALA A 394 -17.84 14.20 -17.99
CA ALA A 394 -16.43 13.83 -17.92
C ALA A 394 -15.58 14.87 -17.18
N THR A 395 -14.38 14.45 -16.77
CA THR A 395 -13.35 15.29 -16.16
C THR A 395 -12.06 15.27 -16.97
N PHE A 396 -11.50 16.45 -17.22
CA PHE A 396 -10.11 16.65 -17.62
C PHE A 396 -9.34 17.01 -16.36
N GLU A 397 -8.39 16.18 -15.95
CA GLU A 397 -7.52 16.45 -14.82
C GLU A 397 -6.24 17.11 -15.33
N LEU A 398 -5.97 18.32 -14.83
CA LEU A 398 -4.82 19.14 -15.22
C LEU A 398 -3.92 19.35 -14.01
N GLU A 399 -2.73 18.75 -14.01
CA GLU A 399 -1.72 19.02 -13.00
C GLU A 399 -0.85 20.21 -13.41
N ILE A 400 -0.59 21.13 -12.48
CA ILE A 400 0.25 22.32 -12.69
C ILE A 400 1.28 22.49 -11.58
N ASN A 401 2.36 23.20 -11.89
CA ASN A 401 3.35 23.63 -10.89
C ASN A 401 3.60 25.15 -10.92
N ALA A 402 4.12 25.67 -9.81
CA ALA A 402 4.47 27.08 -9.65
C ALA A 402 5.54 27.59 -10.63
N ALA A 403 6.27 26.68 -11.30
CA ALA A 403 7.26 27.04 -12.32
C ALA A 403 6.66 27.27 -13.72
N GLY A 404 5.33 27.19 -13.86
CA GLY A 404 4.64 27.40 -15.13
C GLY A 404 4.54 26.15 -16.02
N ALA A 405 4.89 24.97 -15.51
CA ALA A 405 4.65 23.71 -16.22
C ALA A 405 3.29 23.12 -15.85
N GLY A 406 2.62 22.49 -16.82
CA GLY A 406 1.38 21.77 -16.61
C GLY A 406 1.18 20.65 -17.62
N ASP A 407 0.21 19.79 -17.35
CA ASP A 407 -0.12 18.71 -18.27
C ASP A 407 -0.63 19.22 -19.61
N VAL A 408 -0.34 18.47 -20.67
CA VAL A 408 -0.74 18.84 -22.04
C VAL A 408 -1.40 17.67 -22.76
N LEU A 409 -2.62 17.88 -23.26
CA LEU A 409 -3.24 17.02 -24.26
C LEU A 409 -3.04 17.62 -25.65
N ASN A 410 -2.26 16.93 -26.48
CA ASN A 410 -2.08 17.26 -27.89
C ASN A 410 -3.10 16.50 -28.74
N VAL A 411 -3.91 17.21 -29.54
CA VAL A 411 -5.01 16.65 -30.32
C VAL A 411 -4.81 16.92 -31.82
N THR A 412 -4.60 15.89 -32.63
CA THR A 412 -4.22 16.09 -34.05
C THR A 412 -5.36 16.66 -34.91
N ASN A 413 -6.55 16.07 -34.84
CA ASN A 413 -7.69 16.29 -35.73
C ASN A 413 -8.85 17.03 -35.02
N GLY A 414 -8.52 17.80 -33.98
CA GLY A 414 -9.46 18.71 -33.31
C GLY A 414 -10.17 18.12 -32.09
N ALA A 415 -10.66 19.03 -31.26
CA ALA A 415 -11.29 18.71 -29.99
C ALA A 415 -12.70 19.31 -29.87
N THR A 416 -13.60 18.58 -29.21
CA THR A 416 -14.98 19.01 -28.90
C THR A 416 -15.21 18.93 -27.39
N LEU A 417 -15.61 20.03 -26.77
CA LEU A 417 -15.93 20.12 -25.34
C LEU A 417 -17.44 20.36 -25.16
N ASN A 418 -18.14 19.37 -24.63
CA ASN A 418 -19.59 19.39 -24.45
C ASN A 418 -20.00 19.81 -23.03
N GLY A 419 -19.23 20.71 -22.38
CA GLY A 419 -19.60 21.26 -21.07
C GLY A 419 -19.19 20.41 -19.85
N GLY A 420 -18.21 19.51 -19.97
CA GLY A 420 -17.68 18.74 -18.84
C GLY A 420 -16.78 19.55 -17.88
N THR A 421 -16.13 18.87 -16.95
CA THR A 421 -15.34 19.47 -15.86
C THR A 421 -13.85 19.57 -16.20
N LEU A 422 -13.24 20.73 -15.94
CA LEU A 422 -11.79 20.87 -15.80
C LEU A 422 -11.43 20.83 -14.31
N SER A 423 -10.66 19.85 -13.86
CA SER A 423 -10.16 19.74 -12.49
C SER A 423 -8.69 20.12 -12.42
N VAL A 424 -8.38 21.26 -11.80
CA VAL A 424 -7.01 21.77 -11.68
C VAL A 424 -6.37 21.27 -10.39
N LEU A 425 -5.26 20.55 -10.53
CA LEU A 425 -4.45 20.01 -9.44
C LEU A 425 -3.12 20.75 -9.38
N ALA A 426 -3.02 21.68 -8.46
CA ALA A 426 -1.78 22.42 -8.25
C ALA A 426 -0.85 21.67 -7.29
N THR A 427 0.40 21.45 -7.72
CA THR A 427 1.48 20.98 -6.85
C THR A 427 1.92 22.07 -5.87
N PRO A 428 2.55 21.72 -4.73
CA PRO A 428 2.98 22.70 -3.74
C PRO A 428 3.90 23.79 -4.34
N GLY A 429 3.61 25.04 -4.00
CA GLY A 429 4.33 26.19 -4.56
C GLY A 429 3.57 27.50 -4.44
N VAL A 430 4.21 28.59 -4.88
CA VAL A 430 3.61 29.93 -4.96
C VAL A 430 3.23 30.20 -6.41
N TYR A 431 1.95 30.41 -6.67
CA TYR A 431 1.42 30.70 -8.01
C TYR A 431 1.24 32.20 -8.17
N ILE A 432 1.73 32.74 -9.28
CA ILE A 432 1.82 34.18 -9.53
C ILE A 432 0.81 34.57 -10.62
N PRO A 433 0.07 35.69 -10.47
CA PRO A 433 -0.84 36.19 -11.49
C PRO A 433 -0.20 36.33 -12.87
N GLY A 434 -0.95 36.02 -13.92
CA GLY A 434 -0.51 36.05 -15.31
C GLY A 434 0.30 34.83 -15.75
N THR A 435 0.53 33.85 -14.87
CA THR A 435 1.13 32.56 -15.27
C THR A 435 0.14 31.81 -16.16
N LEU A 436 0.59 31.39 -17.34
CA LEU A 436 -0.22 30.71 -18.35
C LEU A 436 0.19 29.24 -18.47
N TYR A 437 -0.79 28.33 -18.42
CA TYR A 437 -0.60 26.90 -18.66
C TYR A 437 -1.37 26.49 -19.90
N SER A 438 -0.64 26.11 -20.95
CA SER A 438 -1.25 25.52 -22.15
C SER A 438 -1.53 24.05 -21.88
N PHE A 439 -2.80 23.64 -21.89
CA PHE A 439 -3.16 22.27 -21.52
C PHE A 439 -3.95 21.51 -22.60
N LEU A 440 -4.52 22.22 -23.57
CA LEU A 440 -5.18 21.62 -24.74
C LEU A 440 -4.68 22.29 -26.02
N VAL A 441 -3.94 21.50 -26.80
CA VAL A 441 -3.26 21.91 -28.03
C VAL A 441 -3.90 21.13 -29.17
N THR A 442 -4.33 21.78 -30.26
CA THR A 442 -4.98 21.08 -31.38
C THR A 442 -4.37 21.46 -32.73
N GLY A 443 -4.44 20.57 -33.73
CA GLY A 443 -3.95 20.87 -35.09
C GLY A 443 -4.96 21.56 -36.01
N THR A 444 -6.26 21.44 -35.73
CA THR A 444 -7.34 21.78 -36.69
C THR A 444 -8.53 22.54 -36.09
N GLY A 445 -8.65 22.66 -34.76
CA GLY A 445 -9.69 23.46 -34.11
C GLY A 445 -10.19 22.90 -32.77
N LEU A 446 -10.76 23.79 -31.96
CA LEU A 446 -11.48 23.48 -30.71
C LEU A 446 -12.92 24.01 -30.82
N THR A 447 -13.90 23.18 -30.46
CA THR A 447 -15.31 23.59 -30.38
C THR A 447 -15.87 23.36 -28.98
N GLY A 448 -16.75 24.27 -28.54
CA GLY A 448 -17.34 24.24 -27.19
C GLY A 448 -16.39 24.67 -26.08
N THR A 449 -16.83 24.51 -24.82
CA THR A 449 -16.09 24.89 -23.61
C THR A 449 -16.28 23.85 -22.50
N PHE A 450 -15.45 23.91 -21.46
CA PHE A 450 -15.77 23.27 -20.19
C PHE A 450 -16.98 23.98 -19.59
N GLY A 451 -17.83 23.22 -18.90
CA GLY A 451 -19.00 23.75 -18.20
C GLY A 451 -18.71 24.11 -16.75
N THR A 452 -17.70 23.48 -16.14
CA THR A 452 -17.28 23.75 -14.77
C THR A 452 -15.76 23.66 -14.65
N VAL A 453 -15.18 24.56 -13.85
CA VAL A 453 -13.78 24.50 -13.43
C VAL A 453 -13.77 24.24 -11.93
N ILE A 454 -13.14 23.16 -11.50
CA ILE A 454 -12.93 22.83 -10.09
C ILE A 454 -11.45 23.06 -9.79
N GLU A 455 -11.19 23.98 -8.88
CA GLU A 455 -9.86 24.27 -8.38
C GLU A 455 -9.65 23.48 -7.09
N ASN A 456 -8.69 22.55 -7.09
CA ASN A 456 -8.22 21.94 -5.84
C ASN A 456 -7.10 22.79 -5.20
N ALA A 457 -7.20 24.11 -5.37
CA ALA A 457 -6.32 25.15 -4.83
C ALA A 457 -7.14 26.44 -4.59
N PRO A 458 -6.75 27.32 -3.66
CA PRO A 458 -7.57 28.44 -3.19
C PRO A 458 -7.55 29.70 -4.10
N GLY A 459 -7.19 29.59 -5.38
CA GLY A 459 -6.87 30.76 -6.20
C GLY A 459 -7.71 30.88 -7.44
N ASP A 460 -8.25 32.09 -7.69
CA ASP A 460 -9.02 32.41 -8.89
C ASP A 460 -8.22 32.09 -10.16
N VAL A 461 -8.72 31.14 -10.96
CA VAL A 461 -8.21 30.84 -12.31
C VAL A 461 -9.21 31.20 -13.39
N GLN A 462 -8.70 31.43 -14.60
CA GLN A 462 -9.53 31.62 -15.79
C GLN A 462 -9.09 30.68 -16.90
N VAL A 463 -10.05 30.12 -17.62
CA VAL A 463 -9.77 29.36 -18.85
C VAL A 463 -9.96 30.29 -20.05
N ASN A 464 -8.89 30.49 -20.80
CA ASN A 464 -8.88 31.29 -22.02
C ASN A 464 -8.93 30.38 -23.25
N TYR A 465 -9.90 30.62 -24.13
CA TYR A 465 -10.05 29.91 -25.40
C TYR A 465 -9.54 30.79 -26.55
N LEU A 466 -8.52 30.30 -27.25
CA LEU A 466 -7.83 31.05 -28.29
C LEU A 466 -8.46 30.79 -29.68
N PRO A 467 -8.39 31.77 -30.62
CA PRO A 467 -9.04 31.67 -31.92
C PRO A 467 -8.44 30.60 -32.83
N LEU A 468 -9.21 30.19 -33.85
CA LEU A 468 -8.81 29.20 -34.85
C LEU A 468 -7.52 29.64 -35.58
N GLY A 469 -6.50 28.78 -35.55
CA GLY A 469 -5.17 29.06 -36.11
C GLY A 469 -4.08 29.37 -35.06
N ALA A 470 -4.44 29.47 -33.78
CA ALA A 470 -3.46 29.51 -32.69
C ALA A 470 -2.81 28.11 -32.49
N PRO A 471 -1.51 28.04 -32.10
CA PRO A 471 -0.87 26.77 -31.77
C PRO A 471 -1.43 26.12 -30.50
N THR A 472 -2.01 26.92 -29.60
CA THR A 472 -2.69 26.47 -28.38
C THR A 472 -4.14 26.94 -28.42
N PHE A 473 -5.11 26.11 -28.01
CA PHE A 473 -6.53 26.45 -28.09
C PHE A 473 -7.21 26.66 -26.72
N ALA A 474 -6.70 26.04 -25.64
CA ALA A 474 -7.14 26.36 -24.27
C ALA A 474 -5.94 26.56 -23.34
N GLN A 475 -5.98 27.63 -22.56
CA GLN A 475 -4.98 27.97 -21.54
C GLN A 475 -5.65 28.23 -20.20
N LEU A 476 -4.99 27.83 -19.12
CA LEU A 476 -5.33 28.26 -17.77
C LEU A 476 -4.48 29.47 -17.41
N GLU A 477 -5.10 30.56 -16.97
CA GLU A 477 -4.44 31.75 -16.45
C GLU A 477 -4.69 31.86 -14.95
N ILE A 478 -3.63 32.12 -14.20
CA ILE A 478 -3.72 32.46 -12.77
C ILE A 478 -4.10 33.94 -12.65
N LEU A 479 -5.22 34.25 -12.01
CA LEU A 479 -5.66 35.64 -11.80
C LEU A 479 -5.18 36.21 -10.46
N GLY A 480 -5.19 35.38 -9.42
CA GLY A 480 -4.79 35.76 -8.06
C GLY A 480 -3.52 35.03 -7.60
N ALA A 481 -2.68 35.71 -6.82
CA ALA A 481 -1.54 35.05 -6.19
C ALA A 481 -2.05 34.13 -5.08
N PHE A 482 -1.64 32.86 -5.09
CA PHE A 482 -1.99 31.91 -4.04
C PHE A 482 -0.84 30.96 -3.75
N ILE A 483 -0.97 30.23 -2.64
CA ILE A 483 0.01 29.25 -2.21
C ILE A 483 -0.68 27.89 -2.09
N VAL A 484 0.01 26.86 -2.53
CA VAL A 484 -0.35 25.47 -2.24
C VAL A 484 0.64 24.89 -1.26
N ALA A 485 0.12 24.49 -0.10
CA ALA A 485 0.87 23.82 0.94
C ALA A 485 1.22 22.37 0.54
N PRO A 486 2.37 21.83 0.98
CA PRO A 486 2.62 20.40 0.91
C PRO A 486 1.60 19.66 1.78
N ASN A 487 1.09 18.53 1.29
CA ASN A 487 0.22 17.68 2.09
C ASN A 487 1.05 16.93 3.14
N VAL A 488 1.01 17.40 4.39
CA VAL A 488 1.83 16.90 5.50
C VAL A 488 1.01 16.26 6.62
N GLY A 489 -0.06 15.51 6.30
CA GLY A 489 -0.92 14.88 7.31
C GLY A 489 -1.44 15.89 8.34
N THR A 490 -1.79 15.45 9.56
CA THR A 490 -2.25 16.37 10.61
C THR A 490 -1.07 17.15 11.21
N LEU A 491 -0.94 18.43 10.83
CA LEU A 491 -0.19 19.42 11.58
C LEU A 491 -0.91 19.75 12.89
N SER A 492 -0.16 19.97 13.96
CA SER A 492 -0.68 20.35 15.27
C SER A 492 0.19 21.43 15.94
N GLY A 493 -0.36 22.05 16.99
CA GLY A 493 0.35 23.05 17.80
C GLY A 493 0.92 24.22 16.99
N ASN A 494 2.12 24.65 17.37
CA ASN A 494 2.78 25.83 16.79
C ASN A 494 3.01 25.73 15.28
N ALA A 495 3.32 24.54 14.75
CA ALA A 495 3.53 24.36 13.31
C ALA A 495 2.26 24.68 12.52
N ARG A 496 1.10 24.20 13.00
CA ARG A 496 -0.20 24.51 12.39
C ARG A 496 -0.53 26.00 12.47
N SER A 497 -0.27 26.63 13.61
CA SER A 497 -0.51 28.07 13.78
C SER A 497 0.33 28.91 12.83
N VAL A 498 1.62 28.57 12.67
CA VAL A 498 2.51 29.25 11.71
C VAL A 498 2.04 29.05 10.27
N GLN A 499 1.70 27.82 9.88
CA GLN A 499 1.19 27.56 8.53
C GLN A 499 -0.09 28.35 8.25
N ASN A 500 -1.06 28.30 9.17
CA ASN A 500 -2.32 29.02 9.03
C ASN A 500 -2.09 30.52 8.86
N TYR A 501 -1.18 31.10 9.66
CA TYR A 501 -0.82 32.50 9.51
C TYR A 501 -0.23 32.78 8.13
N LEU A 502 0.82 32.05 7.72
CA LEU A 502 1.52 32.25 6.45
C LEU A 502 0.59 32.11 5.24
N PHE A 503 -0.37 31.18 5.30
CA PHE A 503 -1.23 30.86 4.15
C PHE A 503 -2.60 31.55 4.21
N SER A 504 -2.86 32.35 5.25
CA SER A 504 -4.01 33.26 5.32
C SER A 504 -3.72 34.65 4.70
N ILE A 505 -2.46 34.92 4.36
CA ILE A 505 -2.04 36.23 3.85
C ILE A 505 -2.64 36.46 2.46
N THR A 506 -3.53 37.45 2.36
CA THR A 506 -4.21 37.83 1.11
C THR A 506 -4.21 39.36 0.95
N PRO A 507 -3.80 39.90 -0.21
CA PRO A 507 -3.11 39.20 -1.31
C PRO A 507 -1.73 38.69 -0.87
N PHE A 508 -1.26 37.60 -1.47
CA PHE A 508 0.05 37.06 -1.16
C PHE A 508 1.15 38.04 -1.62
N PRO A 509 2.10 38.46 -0.75
CA PRO A 509 3.04 39.53 -1.06
C PRO A 509 4.19 39.02 -1.93
N THR A 510 3.94 38.98 -3.25
CA THR A 510 4.92 38.55 -4.27
C THR A 510 6.06 39.55 -4.46
N ASP A 511 5.87 40.81 -4.05
CA ASP A 511 6.83 41.90 -4.29
C ASP A 511 7.97 41.93 -3.26
N ASN A 512 7.90 41.11 -2.20
CA ASN A 512 8.98 40.98 -1.22
C ASN A 512 9.89 39.77 -1.57
N PRO A 513 11.09 40.01 -2.14
CA PRO A 513 11.95 38.93 -2.63
C PRO A 513 12.50 38.03 -1.52
N ASP A 514 12.74 38.57 -0.31
CA ASP A 514 13.22 37.75 0.81
C ASP A 514 12.11 36.87 1.37
N PHE A 515 10.90 37.42 1.51
CA PHE A 515 9.74 36.63 1.93
C PHE A 515 9.44 35.50 0.93
N LEU A 516 9.45 35.81 -0.37
CA LEU A 516 9.27 34.80 -1.41
C LEU A 516 10.36 33.72 -1.37
N ASN A 517 11.61 34.10 -1.13
CA ASN A 517 12.72 33.15 -0.95
C ASN A 517 12.48 32.21 0.25
N VAL A 518 12.12 32.78 1.40
CA VAL A 518 11.82 32.02 2.63
C VAL A 518 10.68 31.03 2.42
N ILE A 519 9.56 31.48 1.83
CA ILE A 519 8.39 30.61 1.58
C ILE A 519 8.71 29.55 0.53
N THR A 520 9.37 29.92 -0.57
CA THR A 520 9.72 28.95 -1.63
C THR A 520 10.66 27.87 -1.10
N ALA A 521 11.67 28.26 -0.31
CA ALA A 521 12.58 27.31 0.33
C ALA A 521 11.84 26.39 1.31
N LEU A 522 10.87 26.92 2.06
CA LEU A 522 10.02 26.13 2.96
C LEU A 522 9.16 25.12 2.18
N LEU A 523 8.49 25.53 1.10
CA LEU A 523 7.59 24.68 0.31
C LEU A 523 8.32 23.55 -0.44
N ALA A 524 9.61 23.73 -0.74
CA ALA A 524 10.44 22.73 -1.40
C ALA A 524 10.95 21.61 -0.46
N LEU A 525 10.67 21.70 0.84
CA LEU A 525 11.13 20.72 1.82
C LEU A 525 10.34 19.41 1.75
N SER A 526 10.97 18.32 2.20
CA SER A 526 10.27 17.06 2.47
C SER A 526 9.15 17.27 3.51
N PRO A 527 8.10 16.44 3.57
CA PRO A 527 7.03 16.58 4.56
C PRO A 527 7.51 16.71 6.01
N GLU A 528 8.59 16.00 6.35
CA GLU A 528 9.17 16.02 7.70
C GLU A 528 9.99 17.30 7.94
N ASP A 529 10.77 17.73 6.95
CA ASP A 529 11.57 18.95 7.07
C ASP A 529 10.70 20.21 6.98
N TYR A 530 9.58 20.15 6.27
CA TYR A 530 8.57 21.21 6.23
C TYR A 530 8.01 21.49 7.63
N LYS A 531 7.64 20.44 8.39
CA LYS A 531 7.19 20.56 9.79
C LYS A 531 8.27 21.22 10.66
N LYS A 532 9.52 20.77 10.55
CA LYS A 532 10.65 21.36 11.28
C LYS A 532 10.89 22.81 10.87
N GLY A 533 10.76 23.14 9.59
CA GLY A 533 10.85 24.49 9.05
C GLY A 533 9.83 25.43 9.69
N LEU A 534 8.55 25.03 9.72
CA LEU A 534 7.48 25.77 10.40
C LEU A 534 7.76 25.98 11.89
N ILE A 535 8.26 24.96 12.57
CA ILE A 535 8.63 25.04 13.98
C ILE A 535 9.80 26.03 14.19
N ASN A 536 10.84 25.97 13.36
CA ASN A 536 11.99 26.88 13.44
C ASN A 536 11.61 28.35 13.17
N LEU A 537 10.57 28.58 12.35
CA LEU A 537 10.03 29.92 12.13
C LEU A 537 9.34 30.46 13.40
N SER A 538 8.76 29.59 14.23
CA SER A 538 8.06 29.98 15.46
C SER A 538 9.01 30.51 16.55
N PRO A 539 8.71 31.65 17.19
CA PRO A 539 9.46 32.13 18.35
C PRO A 539 9.14 31.37 19.64
N ALA A 540 8.09 30.53 19.67
CA ALA A 540 7.61 29.85 20.87
C ALA A 540 8.63 28.86 21.49
N GLN A 541 9.68 28.51 20.75
CA GLN A 541 10.75 27.61 21.22
C GLN A 541 11.76 28.29 22.18
N PHE A 542 11.62 29.60 22.43
CA PHE A 542 12.59 30.45 23.13
C PHE A 542 12.04 31.00 24.47
N GLY A 543 11.47 30.14 25.32
CA GLY A 543 10.92 30.51 26.64
C GLY A 543 11.94 30.65 27.77
N ALA A 544 13.24 30.49 27.50
CA ALA A 544 14.29 30.45 28.51
C ALA A 544 14.46 31.75 29.30
N LEU A 545 14.16 32.91 28.71
CA LEU A 545 14.34 34.21 29.36
C LEU A 545 13.48 34.38 30.62
N ALA A 546 12.26 33.84 30.62
CA ALA A 546 11.39 33.88 31.80
C ALA A 546 11.94 33.02 32.94
N GLN A 547 12.49 31.84 32.62
CA GLN A 547 13.11 30.95 33.61
C GLN A 547 14.42 31.55 34.15
N GLN A 548 15.24 32.14 33.28
CA GLN A 548 16.42 32.91 33.67
C GLN A 548 16.03 34.03 34.65
N ASN A 549 15.03 34.85 34.32
CA ASN A 549 14.57 35.95 35.18
C ASN A 549 14.12 35.48 36.56
N LEU A 550 13.37 34.37 36.61
CA LEU A 550 12.97 33.75 37.87
C LEU A 550 14.18 33.28 38.69
N GLN A 551 15.10 32.54 38.07
CA GLN A 551 16.28 32.00 38.76
C GLN A 551 17.18 33.11 39.30
N LYS A 552 17.46 34.13 38.48
CA LYS A 552 18.21 35.31 38.94
C LYS A 552 17.50 35.99 40.09
N SER A 553 16.18 36.20 40.00
CA SER A 553 15.41 36.86 41.06
C SER A 553 15.50 36.10 42.38
N ILE A 554 15.41 34.76 42.35
CA ILE A 554 15.57 33.92 43.54
C ILE A 554 17.00 34.05 44.10
N THR A 555 18.02 33.86 43.29
CA THR A 555 19.42 33.88 43.77
C THR A 555 19.86 35.25 44.25
N PHE A 556 19.44 36.33 43.59
CA PHE A 556 19.73 37.69 44.04
C PHE A 556 18.88 38.11 45.24
N SER A 557 17.83 37.35 45.59
CA SER A 557 17.00 37.60 46.78
C SER A 557 17.63 37.12 48.09
N ASP A 558 18.43 36.05 48.05
CA ASP A 558 19.04 35.40 49.22
C ASP A 558 19.80 36.37 50.16
N PRO A 559 20.61 37.32 49.67
CA PRO A 559 21.38 38.20 50.54
C PRO A 559 20.50 39.11 51.39
N TYR A 560 19.36 39.56 50.84
CA TYR A 560 18.45 40.49 51.54
C TYR A 560 17.76 39.84 52.73
N VAL A 561 17.53 38.52 52.68
CA VAL A 561 16.85 37.76 53.73
C VAL A 561 17.82 37.15 54.74
N SER A 562 19.05 36.85 54.32
CA SER A 562 20.08 36.15 55.10
C SER A 562 20.37 36.76 56.47
N SER A 563 20.31 38.08 56.63
CA SER A 563 20.62 38.74 57.91
C SER A 563 19.64 38.34 59.03
N VAL A 564 18.37 38.11 58.70
CA VAL A 564 17.32 37.73 59.64
C VAL A 564 17.50 36.29 60.10
N GLU A 565 17.88 35.42 59.17
CA GLU A 565 18.20 34.02 59.43
C GLU A 565 19.46 33.90 60.28
N GLN A 566 20.55 34.60 59.89
CA GLN A 566 21.80 34.71 60.63
C GLN A 566 21.55 35.08 62.09
N ARG A 567 20.63 36.01 62.37
CA ARG A 567 20.30 36.44 63.74
C ARG A 567 19.85 35.29 64.64
N MET A 568 19.10 34.31 64.12
CA MET A 568 18.67 33.11 64.87
C MET A 568 19.85 32.17 65.20
N TRP A 569 20.86 32.12 64.32
CA TRP A 569 22.09 31.35 64.55
C TRP A 569 23.09 32.07 65.47
N CYS A 570 22.91 33.34 65.79
CA CYS A 570 23.79 34.13 66.66
C CYS A 570 23.70 33.77 68.17
N ASP A 571 23.40 32.52 68.51
CA ASP A 571 23.15 32.04 69.88
C ASP A 571 24.47 31.60 70.55
N ARG A 572 24.92 32.34 71.58
CA ARG A 572 26.02 32.08 72.56
C ARG A 572 27.40 31.51 72.11
N CYS A 573 27.61 31.01 70.90
CA CYS A 573 28.93 30.64 70.37
C CYS A 573 29.84 31.92 70.30
N ALA A 574 29.27 33.11 70.05
CA ALA A 574 29.96 34.41 70.12
C ALA A 574 30.11 35.00 71.55
N LEU A 575 29.37 34.50 72.53
CA LEU A 575 29.50 34.91 73.94
C LEU A 575 30.53 34.05 74.70
N LEU A 576 31.06 33.00 74.07
CA LEU A 576 32.02 32.06 74.67
C LEU A 576 33.44 32.16 74.08
N SER A 577 33.69 33.02 73.09
CA SER A 577 35.03 33.23 72.52
C SER A 577 35.29 34.74 72.30
N PRO A 578 36.26 35.36 73.01
CA PRO A 578 36.55 36.79 72.91
C PRO A 578 37.10 37.27 71.56
N ASP A 579 37.60 36.35 70.72
CA ASP A 579 38.48 36.69 69.60
C ASP A 579 37.85 36.50 68.20
N LYS A 580 36.53 36.38 68.09
CA LYS A 580 35.85 36.36 66.77
C LYS A 580 35.03 37.63 66.51
N PRO A 581 35.07 38.19 65.29
CA PRO A 581 34.35 39.42 64.95
C PRO A 581 32.83 39.23 65.10
N LYS A 582 32.20 40.16 65.84
CA LYS A 582 30.75 40.26 66.02
C LYS A 582 30.10 40.74 64.72
N SER A 583 29.77 39.84 63.80
CA SER A 583 29.06 40.19 62.56
C SER A 583 27.53 40.17 62.67
N CYS A 584 26.97 39.89 63.85
CA CYS A 584 25.53 39.90 64.09
C CYS A 584 25.06 41.19 64.75
N PRO A 585 23.96 41.84 64.29
CA PRO A 585 23.33 42.91 65.05
C PRO A 585 22.70 42.33 66.33
N THR A 586 23.22 42.68 67.51
CA THR A 586 22.79 42.08 68.79
C THR A 586 21.92 43.00 69.63
N GLU A 587 21.89 44.30 69.34
CA GLU A 587 21.18 45.32 70.12
C GLU A 587 20.32 46.21 69.21
N ALA A 588 19.10 46.55 69.66
CA ALA A 588 18.23 47.48 68.96
C ALA A 588 18.95 48.81 68.67
N GLY A 589 18.78 49.34 67.45
CA GLY A 589 19.44 50.53 66.95
C GLY A 589 20.70 50.28 66.12
N GLN A 590 21.19 49.05 66.04
CA GLN A 590 22.36 48.70 65.20
C GLN A 590 21.99 48.57 63.73
N THR A 591 22.85 49.12 62.87
CA THR A 591 22.79 48.96 61.40
C THR A 591 24.02 48.20 60.93
N THR A 592 23.81 47.12 60.19
CA THR A 592 24.87 46.37 59.53
C THR A 592 24.77 46.60 58.03
N MET A 593 25.87 47.00 57.40
CA MET A 593 25.99 47.03 55.94
C MET A 593 26.59 45.74 55.45
N TRP A 594 26.14 45.27 54.30
CA TRP A 594 26.65 44.05 53.69
C TRP A 594 26.76 44.21 52.17
N GLY A 595 27.64 43.40 51.59
CA GLY A 595 27.82 43.31 50.16
C GLY A 595 28.19 41.87 49.81
N THR A 596 27.65 41.36 48.70
CA THR A 596 27.93 40.02 48.24
C THR A 596 28.09 39.98 46.73
N ALA A 597 29.08 39.23 46.26
CA ALA A 597 29.23 38.92 44.85
C ALA A 597 28.57 37.56 44.59
N ILE A 598 27.81 37.48 43.51
CA ILE A 598 27.03 36.30 43.13
C ILE A 598 27.52 35.84 41.77
N GLY A 599 27.78 34.53 41.65
CA GLY A 599 28.05 33.86 40.39
C GLY A 599 27.26 32.55 40.35
N GLN A 600 26.59 32.28 39.23
CA GLN A 600 25.80 31.06 39.04
C GLN A 600 25.91 30.59 37.59
N TRP A 601 26.05 29.28 37.43
CA TRP A 601 25.92 28.61 36.14
C TRP A 601 24.68 27.73 36.15
N LEU A 602 23.82 27.89 35.15
CA LEU A 602 22.61 27.11 34.97
C LEU A 602 22.67 26.34 33.66
N PHE A 603 22.27 25.08 33.72
CA PHE A 603 22.19 24.19 32.57
C PHE A 603 20.79 23.58 32.53
N GLN A 604 20.11 23.75 31.41
CA GLN A 604 18.82 23.11 31.17
C GLN A 604 18.85 22.30 29.89
N ASP A 605 18.38 21.06 29.97
CA ASP A 605 18.15 20.22 28.81
C ASP A 605 16.88 20.64 28.06
N SER A 606 16.76 20.20 26.81
CA SER A 606 15.57 20.46 26.00
C SER A 606 14.35 19.76 26.61
N VAL A 607 13.24 20.49 26.71
CA VAL A 607 11.95 19.98 27.20
C VAL A 607 10.88 20.36 26.19
N GLU A 608 9.99 19.42 25.84
CA GLU A 608 8.77 19.61 25.04
C GLU A 608 8.73 20.86 24.13
N GLY A 609 9.46 20.81 23.00
CA GLY A 609 9.43 21.87 21.98
C GLY A 609 10.25 23.12 22.27
N GLN A 610 10.90 23.20 23.44
CA GLN A 610 11.85 24.24 23.85
C GLN A 610 13.29 23.78 23.67
N TYR A 611 14.17 24.70 23.26
CA TYR A 611 15.60 24.42 23.23
C TYR A 611 16.20 24.48 24.65
N GLY A 612 17.02 23.49 24.97
CA GLY A 612 17.87 23.57 26.16
C GLY A 612 18.85 24.73 26.05
N TYR A 613 19.36 25.21 27.17
CA TYR A 613 20.23 26.39 27.22
C TYR A 613 21.30 26.24 28.31
N ARG A 614 22.32 27.10 28.22
CA ARG A 614 23.33 27.34 29.25
C ARG A 614 23.28 28.81 29.61
N ASP A 615 23.35 29.12 30.88
CA ASP A 615 23.29 30.51 31.35
C ASP A 615 24.38 30.76 32.39
N SER A 616 25.07 31.88 32.24
CA SER A 616 26.11 32.35 33.16
C SER A 616 25.67 33.68 33.73
N ILE A 617 25.33 33.67 35.01
CA ILE A 617 24.83 34.82 35.75
C ILE A 617 25.92 35.29 36.70
N TYR A 618 26.20 36.58 36.71
CA TYR A 618 27.10 37.18 37.70
C TYR A 618 26.64 38.58 38.08
N GLY A 619 26.97 38.99 39.29
CA GLY A 619 26.56 40.29 39.77
C GLY A 619 26.95 40.56 41.20
N ILE A 620 26.41 41.65 41.72
CA ILE A 620 26.66 42.11 43.08
C ILE A 620 25.36 42.60 43.70
N SER A 621 25.17 42.28 44.98
CA SER A 621 24.11 42.87 45.80
C SER A 621 24.74 43.60 46.98
N ILE A 622 24.22 44.79 47.27
CA ILE A 622 24.60 45.58 48.43
C ILE A 622 23.35 45.98 49.20
N GLY A 623 23.47 46.06 50.52
CA GLY A 623 22.34 46.43 51.34
C GLY A 623 22.72 46.80 52.76
N ALA A 624 21.69 47.15 53.51
CA ALA A 624 21.80 47.42 54.92
C ALA A 624 20.64 46.76 55.67
N THR A 625 20.95 46.31 56.87
CA THR A 625 20.00 45.71 57.78
C THR A 625 20.00 46.51 59.08
N HIS A 626 18.84 47.03 59.46
CA HIS A 626 18.63 47.78 60.70
C HIS A 626 17.80 46.96 61.69
N LEU A 627 18.30 46.78 62.91
CA LEU A 627 17.60 46.11 64.00
C LEU A 627 16.74 47.13 64.76
N PHE A 628 15.46 47.23 64.41
CA PHE A 628 14.51 48.20 64.99
C PHE A 628 14.15 47.88 66.45
N ARG A 629 14.01 46.59 66.76
CA ARG A 629 13.80 46.05 68.11
C ARG A 629 14.60 44.77 68.23
N ASN A 630 14.80 44.25 69.43
CA ASN A 630 15.62 43.05 69.66
C ASN A 630 15.20 41.81 68.83
N ASN A 631 13.98 41.81 68.29
CA ASN A 631 13.40 40.75 67.47
C ASN A 631 12.84 41.21 66.11
N LEU A 632 12.95 42.50 65.74
CA LEU A 632 12.38 43.05 64.51
C LEU A 632 13.45 43.78 63.69
N MET A 633 13.59 43.38 62.43
CA MET A 633 14.60 43.83 61.49
C MET A 633 13.95 44.36 60.21
N LEU A 634 14.52 45.43 59.66
CA LEU A 634 14.27 45.82 58.28
C LEU A 634 15.59 45.66 57.53
N SER A 635 15.56 44.97 56.41
CA SER A 635 16.72 44.82 55.53
C SER A 635 16.33 45.26 54.14
N GLY A 636 17.27 45.83 53.39
CA GLY A 636 17.05 46.04 51.98
C GLY A 636 18.24 46.64 51.28
N GLY A 637 18.14 46.75 49.97
CA GLY A 637 19.20 47.32 49.17
C GLY A 637 18.96 47.18 47.67
N PHE A 638 20.06 47.22 46.94
CA PHE A 638 20.11 47.20 45.49
C PHE A 638 20.99 46.06 45.00
N GLY A 639 20.68 45.55 43.82
CA GLY A 639 21.47 44.50 43.19
C GLY A 639 21.61 44.77 41.70
N TYR A 640 22.71 44.32 41.12
CA TYR A 640 22.90 44.33 39.68
C TYR A 640 23.36 42.96 39.23
N SER A 641 22.75 42.42 38.18
CA SER A 641 23.19 41.20 37.52
C SER A 641 23.35 41.37 36.03
N TYR A 642 24.40 40.78 35.49
CA TYR A 642 24.52 40.45 34.08
C TYR A 642 24.33 38.95 33.90
N ALA A 643 23.60 38.55 32.87
CA ALA A 643 23.45 37.15 32.48
C ALA A 643 23.70 37.00 30.97
N SER A 644 24.44 35.96 30.59
CA SER A 644 24.64 35.55 29.20
C SER A 644 24.14 34.13 29.01
N LEU A 645 23.15 34.00 28.12
CA LEU A 645 22.41 32.77 27.86
C LEU A 645 22.66 32.32 26.42
N ASP A 646 23.10 31.07 26.27
CA ASP A 646 23.30 30.41 24.99
C ASP A 646 22.30 29.26 24.83
N TRP A 647 21.46 29.32 23.80
CA TRP A 647 20.63 28.16 23.45
C TRP A 647 21.48 27.08 22.78
N LYS A 648 21.30 25.83 23.23
CA LYS A 648 21.97 24.65 22.65
C LYS A 648 21.69 24.55 21.15
N GLN A 649 22.59 23.86 20.44
CA GLN A 649 22.57 23.73 18.97
C GLN A 649 22.75 25.07 18.22
N GLY A 650 23.31 26.09 18.89
CA GLY A 650 23.59 27.40 18.29
C GLY A 650 22.33 28.12 17.83
N LYS A 651 21.21 27.95 18.54
CA LYS A 651 19.89 28.46 18.16
C LYS A 651 19.69 29.93 18.49
N GLY A 652 20.56 30.50 19.31
CA GLY A 652 20.55 31.91 19.63
C GLY A 652 21.41 32.19 20.85
N GLU A 653 21.52 33.47 21.15
CA GLU A 653 22.20 34.01 22.33
C GLU A 653 21.36 35.17 22.90
N ALA A 654 21.44 35.39 24.20
CA ALA A 654 20.79 36.50 24.86
C ALA A 654 21.64 37.04 26.00
N ASN A 655 21.70 38.37 26.10
CA ASN A 655 22.32 39.06 27.21
C ASN A 655 21.25 39.83 27.98
N THR A 656 21.21 39.65 29.29
CA THR A 656 20.25 40.32 30.17
C THR A 656 20.97 41.08 31.27
N ASN A 657 20.70 42.38 31.37
CA ASN A 657 21.12 43.20 32.50
C ASN A 657 19.91 43.43 33.41
N THR A 658 20.08 43.30 34.72
CA THR A 658 18.99 43.50 35.69
C THR A 658 19.43 44.36 36.86
N LEU A 659 18.58 45.33 37.21
CA LEU A 659 18.66 46.10 38.45
C LEU A 659 17.58 45.63 39.42
N TYR A 660 17.96 45.33 40.67
CA TYR A 660 17.06 44.89 41.73
C TYR A 660 16.89 45.96 42.80
N ILE A 661 15.68 46.04 43.35
CA ILE A 661 15.36 46.76 44.59
C ILE A 661 14.57 45.83 45.50
N ALA A 662 15.02 45.66 46.74
CA ALA A 662 14.59 44.54 47.57
C ALA A 662 14.42 44.93 49.05
N PRO A 663 13.31 45.59 49.45
CA PRO A 663 12.96 45.75 50.86
C PRO A 663 12.44 44.44 51.48
N SER A 664 12.86 44.17 52.72
CA SER A 664 12.45 43.03 53.52
C SER A 664 12.24 43.40 54.99
N ILE A 665 11.34 42.68 55.64
CA ILE A 665 11.05 42.79 57.07
C ILE A 665 11.13 41.41 57.70
N GLY A 666 11.95 41.31 58.74
CA GLY A 666 12.24 40.06 59.43
C GLY A 666 11.91 40.13 60.91
N TYR A 667 11.34 39.06 61.42
CA TYR A 667 11.13 38.82 62.84
C TYR A 667 11.95 37.60 63.27
N SER A 668 12.76 37.72 64.31
CA SER A 668 13.66 36.66 64.75
C SER A 668 13.72 36.58 66.27
N GLU A 669 13.42 35.40 66.80
CA GLU A 669 13.54 35.03 68.21
C GLU A 669 14.59 33.92 68.36
N LEU A 670 14.90 33.52 69.60
CA LEU A 670 15.96 32.54 69.88
C LEU A 670 15.83 31.21 69.12
N ASN A 671 14.60 30.78 68.84
CA ASN A 671 14.32 29.45 68.26
C ASN A 671 13.61 29.52 66.91
N TYR A 672 13.19 30.68 66.42
CA TYR A 672 12.52 30.78 65.14
C TYR A 672 12.71 32.13 64.50
N PHE A 673 12.59 32.19 63.18
CA PHE A 673 12.48 33.43 62.44
C PHE A 673 11.38 33.33 61.38
N VAL A 674 10.87 34.48 60.98
CA VAL A 674 10.04 34.67 59.80
C VAL A 674 10.54 35.92 59.10
N ASN A 675 10.69 35.87 57.78
CA ASN A 675 11.07 37.00 56.97
C ASN A 675 10.13 37.16 55.78
N LEU A 676 9.82 38.40 55.44
CA LEU A 676 9.06 38.76 54.25
C LEU A 676 9.91 39.68 53.39
N LEU A 677 10.09 39.32 52.14
CA LEU A 677 10.77 40.11 51.12
C LEU A 677 9.82 40.46 49.98
N LEU A 678 9.91 41.70 49.51
CA LEU A 678 9.38 42.13 48.22
C LEU A 678 10.54 42.64 47.37
N GLN A 679 10.79 42.02 46.22
CA GLN A 679 11.86 42.41 45.30
C GLN A 679 11.30 42.77 43.93
N GLY A 680 11.63 43.97 43.46
CA GLY A 680 11.41 44.38 42.07
C GLY A 680 12.68 44.21 41.24
N GLY A 681 12.53 43.70 40.01
CA GLY A 681 13.60 43.55 39.03
C GLY A 681 13.29 44.31 37.73
N PHE A 682 14.24 45.10 37.24
CA PHE A 682 14.17 45.82 35.97
C PHE A 682 15.16 45.22 34.99
N ASN A 683 14.68 44.57 33.94
CA ASN A 683 15.50 43.80 33.00
C ASN A 683 15.59 44.51 31.64
N TRP A 684 16.80 44.54 31.08
CA TRP A 684 17.07 44.90 29.69
C TRP A 684 17.64 43.69 28.96
N HIS A 685 16.99 43.29 27.89
CA HIS A 685 17.34 42.12 27.09
C HIS A 685 17.85 42.54 25.71
N ASP A 686 18.92 41.89 25.28
CA ASP A 686 19.41 41.86 23.91
C ASP A 686 19.44 40.40 23.45
N VAL A 687 18.69 40.07 22.40
CA VAL A 687 18.39 38.69 22.02
C VAL A 687 18.57 38.47 20.53
N ASP A 688 19.36 37.46 20.21
CA ASP A 688 19.67 37.04 18.86
C ASP A 688 19.13 35.63 18.62
N ARG A 689 18.11 35.50 17.77
CA ARG A 689 17.47 34.23 17.41
C ARG A 689 17.93 33.76 16.04
N LYS A 690 18.50 32.57 15.95
CA LYS A 690 18.93 31.99 14.67
C LYS A 690 17.83 31.11 14.07
N ILE A 691 17.30 31.51 12.92
CA ILE A 691 16.26 30.80 12.16
C ILE A 691 16.95 30.04 11.03
N ARG A 692 16.95 28.71 11.09
CA ARG A 692 17.65 27.87 10.11
C ARG A 692 16.84 26.64 9.71
N TYR A 693 16.75 26.42 8.41
CA TYR A 693 16.32 25.18 7.75
C TYR A 693 16.93 25.16 6.35
N THR A 694 16.80 24.06 5.60
CA THR A 694 17.42 23.94 4.27
C THR A 694 17.01 25.11 3.37
N GLY A 695 18.00 25.81 2.80
CA GLY A 695 17.78 27.00 1.96
C GLY A 695 17.66 28.34 2.70
N VAL A 696 17.45 28.33 4.03
CA VAL A 696 17.27 29.56 4.83
C VAL A 696 18.17 29.58 6.05
N SER A 697 18.93 30.66 6.18
CA SER A 697 19.69 31.00 7.38
C SER A 697 19.56 32.49 7.65
N ARG A 698 18.88 32.84 8.75
CA ARG A 698 18.61 34.22 9.15
C ARG A 698 18.83 34.40 10.65
N THR A 699 19.14 35.62 11.06
CA THR A 699 19.20 36.03 12.47
C THR A 699 18.12 37.07 12.69
N ALA A 700 17.22 36.83 13.63
CA ALA A 700 16.28 37.83 14.12
C ALA A 700 16.84 38.44 15.41
N HIS A 701 17.03 39.75 15.41
CA HIS A 701 17.57 40.51 16.53
C HIS A 701 16.44 41.28 17.23
N ASN A 702 16.43 41.30 18.57
CA ASN A 702 15.43 42.02 19.36
C ASN A 702 16.06 42.60 20.63
N THR A 703 15.78 43.87 20.91
CA THR A 703 16.05 44.51 22.21
C THR A 703 14.73 44.88 22.88
N HIS A 704 14.55 44.48 24.14
CA HIS A 704 13.31 44.75 24.88
C HIS A 704 13.55 44.83 26.39
N MET A 705 12.54 45.34 27.11
CA MET A 705 12.54 45.43 28.58
C MET A 705 11.52 44.48 29.19
N SER A 706 11.80 43.97 30.38
CA SER A 706 10.83 43.25 31.21
C SER A 706 10.96 43.63 32.68
N TYR A 707 9.92 43.34 33.47
CA TYR A 707 9.85 43.69 34.88
C TYR A 707 9.42 42.46 35.68
N ASP A 708 10.12 42.20 36.79
CA ASP A 708 9.82 41.08 37.69
C ASP A 708 9.40 41.60 39.06
N LEU A 709 8.46 40.91 39.70
CA LEU A 709 8.11 41.11 41.11
C LEU A 709 8.18 39.75 41.82
N LEU A 710 9.09 39.63 42.78
CA LEU A 710 9.22 38.46 43.64
C LEU A 710 8.74 38.80 45.05
N ALA A 711 7.75 38.06 45.53
CA ALA A 711 7.39 38.02 46.94
C ALA A 711 7.91 36.72 47.54
N ARG A 712 8.68 36.82 48.62
CA ARG A 712 9.29 35.66 49.28
C ARG A 712 9.01 35.71 50.78
N VAL A 713 8.62 34.56 51.34
CA VAL A 713 8.47 34.36 52.78
C VAL A 713 9.39 33.23 53.19
N ASP A 714 10.33 33.53 54.07
CA ASP A 714 11.23 32.55 54.67
C ASP A 714 10.86 32.35 56.13
N GLY A 715 11.00 31.13 56.62
CA GLY A 715 10.81 30.85 58.03
C GLY A 715 11.61 29.63 58.43
N GLY A 716 12.16 29.67 59.63
CA GLY A 716 12.96 28.59 60.18
C GLY A 716 12.65 28.39 61.65
N TYR A 717 12.81 27.14 62.11
CA TYR A 717 12.77 26.79 63.52
C TYR A 717 14.05 26.03 63.88
N LYS A 718 14.72 26.46 64.93
CA LYS A 718 15.95 25.88 65.44
C LYS A 718 15.63 24.80 66.46
N PHE A 719 15.92 23.55 66.11
CA PHE A 719 15.85 22.43 67.04
C PHE A 719 17.16 22.26 67.79
N ARG A 720 17.09 22.04 69.11
CA ARG A 720 18.25 21.67 69.93
C ARG A 720 18.24 20.16 70.15
N LEU A 721 19.25 19.47 69.62
CA LEU A 721 19.47 18.04 69.91
C LEU A 721 20.35 17.93 71.17
N LEU A 722 19.76 17.43 72.27
CA LEU A 722 20.49 17.15 73.52
C LEU A 722 21.05 15.72 73.45
N THR A 723 22.37 15.54 73.46
CA THR A 723 22.99 14.21 73.58
C THR A 723 23.21 13.85 75.05
N SER A 724 22.73 12.69 75.49
CA SER A 724 22.50 12.37 76.91
C SER A 724 23.72 11.93 77.72
N LYS A 725 24.96 12.13 77.27
CA LYS A 725 26.12 11.46 77.90
C LYS A 725 27.21 12.30 78.56
N THR A 726 27.13 13.62 78.57
CA THR A 726 27.99 14.41 79.47
C THR A 726 27.28 15.72 79.83
N ASN A 727 27.14 16.00 81.13
CA ASN A 727 26.71 17.29 81.69
C ASN A 727 27.76 18.40 81.43
N ARG A 728 28.22 18.53 80.19
CA ARG A 728 28.99 19.65 79.64
C ARG A 728 28.24 20.11 78.39
N ASN A 729 27.92 21.40 78.32
CA ASN A 729 27.35 22.04 77.13
C ASN A 729 28.35 21.92 75.96
N MET A 730 28.30 20.82 75.20
CA MET A 730 28.89 20.77 73.87
C MET A 730 27.80 21.16 72.88
N LEU A 731 27.75 22.46 72.56
CA LEU A 731 27.01 22.93 71.39
C LEU A 731 27.80 22.51 70.14
N PHE A 732 27.30 21.54 69.38
CA PHE A 732 27.71 21.36 68.00
C PHE A 732 27.07 22.47 67.17
N CYS A 733 27.75 23.61 67.05
CA CYS A 733 27.49 24.64 66.04
C CYS A 733 27.99 24.07 64.68
N TYR A 734 27.30 23.10 64.08
CA TYR A 734 27.55 22.63 62.71
C TYR A 734 26.34 22.93 61.83
N GLU A 735 26.61 23.63 60.73
CA GLU A 735 25.73 23.85 59.60
C GLU A 735 25.57 22.51 58.87
N ILE A 736 24.38 21.94 58.85
CA ILE A 736 24.03 20.94 57.85
C ILE A 736 23.54 21.78 56.67
N GLN A 737 24.40 21.92 55.66
CA GLN A 737 24.05 22.54 54.38
C GLN A 737 22.93 21.77 53.69
#